data_AF-A2YM77-F1
#
_entry.id   AF-A2YM77-F1
#
_cell.length_a   1.000
_cell.length_b   1.000
_cell.length_c   1.000
_cell.angle_alpha   90.00
_cell.angle_beta   90.00
_cell.angle_gamma   90.00
#
_symmetry.space_group_name_H-M   'P 1'
#
loop_
_entity.id
_entity.type
_entity.pdbx_description
1 polymer ?
#
loop_
_entity_poly.entity_id
_entity_poly.type
_entity_poly.pdbx_seq_one_letter_code
_entity_poly.pdbx_strand_id
1 'polypeptide(L)'
;MATFARHRVLLLCRLAAALLLAPVAAAQPWQFCGQGGNYSANGTYQSNLAGLSATLPKNASASRTLFAKDSLGAVPDIVYALALCRGDVANATACESCVATAFQDAQQLCPYDKDAFIVYDLCYLAFSNRNILAAAADDDGSPRFLMNTQNASAPAEVFDAAVATLLNATSSYAAENSSRRFATGEEAFDAAATPTIYGLSQCTPDMSPDDCRSCLGRIIALIPRYLSRRKGGRAIGMRCNFRYEVGPFFAGGSMLRLPAPANSTPTAPTGGRKKNKSGTALAIALPLVVILLATVAICLSVQWWRRRSRSKQQPSNSIQMAEDIENTDSLFIDLSTLRAATGNFSESNRIGEGGFGSVYKGVLPSGEEIAVKRLSMSSRQGIEELKNELVLVAKLQQKNLVRLVGVCLQEHEKLLVYEYMPNRSIDTILFDLEKRKELDWGKRFRIINGIARALQYLHEDSQLRIIHRDLKASNVLLDSDYTPKISDFGLARLFGGDQTREVTSRVVGTYGYMAPEYAMRGHYSVKSDVFSFGILMIEIVTGRRSSGSYSFDQSYDLLSRVWEHWTMGTILEMMDPSLTSHAPRDQMLKCIHIGLLCVQDNPADRPMMSTVNIMLSSNTVSLQSPSKPSFFIPKSGTDSNIYSESYPQTSQPTHRSGMMSVNDVSVTELEPR
;
A
#
# COMPACT_ATOMS: atom_id res chain seq x y z
N MET A 1 35.16 -18.67 -29.38
CA MET A 1 33.71 -18.45 -29.12
C MET A 1 33.17 -19.12 -27.84
N ALA A 2 33.66 -20.30 -27.42
CA ALA A 2 33.12 -21.01 -26.25
C ALA A 2 33.48 -20.41 -24.87
N THR A 3 34.62 -19.71 -24.76
CA THR A 3 35.07 -19.04 -23.52
C THR A 3 34.26 -17.79 -23.19
N PHE A 4 33.82 -17.05 -24.21
CA PHE A 4 32.95 -15.87 -24.08
C PHE A 4 31.55 -16.20 -23.55
N ALA A 5 31.02 -17.39 -23.87
CA ALA A 5 29.70 -17.85 -23.41
C ALA A 5 29.71 -18.25 -21.92
N ARG A 6 30.80 -18.85 -21.43
CA ARG A 6 30.94 -19.24 -20.01
C ARG A 6 31.01 -18.03 -19.08
N HIS A 7 31.69 -16.95 -19.49
CA HIS A 7 31.73 -15.71 -18.71
C HIS A 7 30.36 -15.03 -18.60
N ARG A 8 29.56 -15.02 -19.67
CA ARG A 8 28.20 -14.44 -19.64
C ARG A 8 27.25 -15.18 -18.70
N VAL A 9 27.33 -16.51 -18.64
CA VAL A 9 26.49 -17.33 -17.76
C VAL A 9 26.87 -17.13 -16.29
N LEU A 10 28.17 -17.06 -15.97
CA LEU A 10 28.64 -16.76 -14.61
C LEU A 10 28.28 -15.32 -14.17
N LEU A 11 28.32 -14.35 -15.08
CA LEU A 11 27.90 -12.98 -14.82
C LEU A 11 26.39 -12.88 -14.57
N LEU A 12 25.57 -13.59 -15.37
CA LEU A 12 24.12 -13.67 -15.22
C LEU A 12 23.70 -14.35 -13.91
N CYS A 13 24.39 -15.41 -13.49
CA CYS A 13 24.12 -16.06 -12.20
C CYS A 13 24.53 -15.18 -11.01
N ARG A 14 25.61 -14.40 -11.13
CA ARG A 14 26.01 -13.42 -10.10
C ARG A 14 25.04 -12.24 -10.02
N LEU A 15 24.54 -11.75 -11.16
CA LEU A 15 23.51 -10.71 -11.22
C LEU A 15 22.16 -11.20 -10.66
N ALA A 16 21.76 -12.43 -10.97
CA ALA A 16 20.54 -13.05 -10.42
C ALA A 16 20.65 -13.27 -8.90
N ALA A 17 21.83 -13.68 -8.40
CA ALA A 17 22.07 -13.81 -6.96
C ALA A 17 22.11 -12.45 -6.24
N ALA A 18 22.61 -11.39 -6.89
CA ALA A 18 22.57 -10.03 -6.36
C ALA A 18 21.14 -9.44 -6.34
N LEU A 19 20.29 -9.81 -7.30
CA LEU A 19 18.86 -9.45 -7.36
C LEU A 19 18.00 -10.19 -6.32
N LEU A 20 18.42 -11.38 -5.87
CA LEU A 20 17.74 -12.17 -4.83
C LEU A 20 18.11 -11.74 -3.40
N LEU A 21 19.15 -10.91 -3.22
CA LEU A 21 19.62 -10.41 -1.93
C LEU A 21 19.30 -8.92 -1.72
N ALA A 22 18.61 -8.27 -2.66
CA ALA A 22 18.17 -6.90 -2.48
C ALA A 22 17.01 -6.86 -1.46
N PRO A 23 17.08 -6.02 -0.41
CA PRO A 23 16.00 -5.87 0.54
C PRO A 23 14.75 -5.31 -0.15
N VAL A 24 13.59 -5.76 0.31
CA VAL A 24 12.27 -5.32 -0.18
C VAL A 24 12.10 -3.84 0.17
N ALA A 25 12.38 -2.96 -0.80
CA ALA A 25 12.06 -1.55 -0.70
C ALA A 25 10.53 -1.37 -0.69
N ALA A 26 10.04 -0.46 0.14
CA ALA A 26 8.62 -0.07 0.22
C ALA A 26 8.06 0.33 -1.16
N ALA A 27 6.74 0.24 -1.35
CA ALA A 27 6.08 0.72 -2.56
C ALA A 27 6.39 2.23 -2.75
N GLN A 28 7.01 2.56 -3.87
CA GLN A 28 7.36 3.92 -4.30
C GLN A 28 6.61 4.21 -5.61
N PRO A 29 6.22 5.47 -5.86
CA PRO A 29 6.59 6.66 -5.09
C PRO A 29 5.63 6.98 -3.92
N TRP A 30 6.13 7.75 -2.94
CA TRP A 30 5.29 8.57 -2.07
C TRP A 30 5.07 9.94 -2.71
N GLN A 31 3.82 10.36 -2.84
CA GLN A 31 3.44 11.68 -3.34
C GLN A 31 2.98 12.62 -2.23
N PHE A 32 3.41 13.87 -2.30
CA PHE A 32 2.89 14.97 -1.49
C PHE A 32 2.56 16.13 -2.43
N CYS A 33 1.27 16.35 -2.64
CA CYS A 33 0.78 17.46 -3.45
C CYS A 33 0.48 18.65 -2.53
N GLY A 34 0.94 19.86 -2.89
CA GLY A 34 0.86 21.04 -2.04
C GLY A 34 -0.38 21.90 -2.30
N GLN A 35 -0.48 23.04 -1.60
CA GLN A 35 -1.61 23.99 -1.70
C GLN A 35 -1.31 25.25 -2.55
N GLY A 36 -0.25 25.24 -3.37
CA GLY A 36 0.15 26.34 -4.26
C GLY A 36 -0.85 26.68 -5.37
N GLY A 37 -2.00 26.01 -5.40
CA GLY A 37 -3.07 26.17 -6.38
C GLY A 37 -2.87 25.28 -7.61
N ASN A 38 -3.83 25.34 -8.52
CA ASN A 38 -3.84 24.50 -9.72
C ASN A 38 -3.44 25.30 -10.95
N TYR A 39 -2.84 24.64 -11.93
CA TYR A 39 -2.59 25.20 -13.26
C TYR A 39 -3.56 24.63 -14.30
N SER A 40 -3.87 25.42 -15.32
CA SER A 40 -4.78 24.99 -16.39
C SER A 40 -4.11 24.00 -17.35
N ALA A 41 -4.89 23.03 -17.83
CA ALA A 41 -4.47 22.17 -18.93
C ALA A 41 -4.05 23.00 -20.15
N ASN A 42 -2.93 22.63 -20.76
CA ASN A 42 -2.25 23.35 -21.86
C ASN A 42 -1.87 24.80 -21.52
N GLY A 43 -1.75 25.15 -20.23
CA GLY A 43 -1.32 26.46 -19.77
C GLY A 43 0.20 26.65 -19.75
N THR A 44 0.63 27.90 -19.57
CA THR A 44 2.06 28.28 -19.50
C THR A 44 2.82 27.52 -18.42
N TYR A 45 2.23 27.36 -17.22
CA TYR A 45 2.84 26.57 -16.14
C TYR A 45 3.13 25.12 -16.55
N GLN A 46 2.20 24.47 -17.25
CA GLN A 46 2.38 23.10 -17.72
C GLN A 46 3.51 23.02 -18.75
N SER A 47 3.62 24.00 -19.64
CA SER A 47 4.73 24.08 -20.60
C SER A 47 6.07 24.29 -19.90
N ASN A 48 6.12 25.14 -18.87
CA ASN A 48 7.32 25.36 -18.07
C ASN A 48 7.73 24.09 -17.30
N LEU A 49 6.76 23.38 -16.72
CA LEU A 49 7.00 22.09 -16.07
C LEU A 49 7.51 21.04 -17.06
N ALA A 50 6.95 20.99 -18.27
CA ALA A 50 7.41 20.10 -19.32
C ALA A 50 8.85 20.41 -19.76
N GLY A 51 9.21 21.70 -19.85
CA GLY A 51 10.58 22.13 -20.12
C GLY A 51 11.58 21.65 -19.07
N LEU A 52 11.23 21.76 -17.79
CA LEU A 52 12.05 21.24 -16.69
C LEU A 52 12.12 19.72 -16.68
N SER A 53 11.02 19.03 -17.01
CA SER A 53 11.00 17.55 -17.08
C SER A 53 11.94 17.00 -18.16
N ALA A 54 12.25 17.79 -19.20
CA ALA A 54 13.14 17.39 -20.29
C ALA A 54 14.64 17.55 -19.95
N THR A 55 14.98 18.45 -19.03
CA THR A 55 16.38 18.81 -18.72
C THR A 55 16.84 18.31 -17.34
N LEU A 56 16.00 18.44 -16.31
CA LEU A 56 16.37 18.21 -14.92
C LEU A 56 16.83 16.76 -14.63
N PRO A 57 16.22 15.70 -15.20
CA PRO A 57 16.69 14.32 -15.00
C PRO A 57 18.14 14.12 -15.45
N LYS A 58 18.51 14.67 -16.61
CA LYS A 58 19.88 14.62 -17.16
C LYS A 58 20.85 15.47 -16.37
N ASN A 59 20.41 16.64 -15.91
CA ASN A 59 21.23 17.51 -15.08
C ASN A 59 21.57 16.83 -13.75
N ALA A 60 20.59 16.15 -13.13
CA ALA A 60 20.80 15.40 -11.89
C ALA A 60 21.75 14.21 -12.11
N SER A 61 21.58 13.44 -13.20
CA SER A 61 22.42 12.27 -13.49
C SER A 61 23.84 12.61 -13.90
N ALA A 62 24.05 13.73 -14.61
CA ALA A 62 25.37 14.21 -15.00
C ALA A 62 26.13 14.89 -13.84
N SER A 63 25.41 15.34 -12.81
CA SER A 63 26.01 15.98 -11.63
C SER A 63 26.77 14.97 -10.78
N ARG A 64 27.99 15.32 -10.35
CA ARG A 64 28.80 14.48 -9.43
C ARG A 64 28.11 14.26 -8.09
N THR A 65 27.24 15.19 -7.69
CA THR A 65 26.48 15.15 -6.44
C THR A 65 25.10 14.52 -6.56
N LEU A 66 24.73 14.07 -7.78
CA LEU A 66 23.43 13.47 -8.08
C LEU A 66 22.23 14.37 -7.73
N PHE A 67 22.44 15.67 -7.86
CA PHE A 67 21.48 16.72 -7.54
C PHE A 67 21.43 17.73 -8.66
N ALA A 68 20.23 18.19 -8.99
CA ALA A 68 20.01 19.34 -9.83
C ALA A 68 18.83 20.17 -9.30
N LYS A 69 18.90 21.47 -9.53
CA LYS A 69 17.80 22.40 -9.34
C LYS A 69 17.76 23.36 -10.50
N ASP A 70 16.57 23.80 -10.87
CA ASP A 70 16.37 24.74 -11.97
C ASP A 70 15.02 25.45 -11.81
N SER A 71 14.83 26.53 -12.56
CA SER A 71 13.55 27.24 -12.63
C SER A 71 13.24 27.69 -14.04
N LEU A 72 11.98 27.61 -14.44
CA LEU A 72 11.55 28.01 -15.78
C LEU A 72 10.26 28.84 -15.74
N GLY A 73 10.22 29.91 -16.54
CA GLY A 73 9.08 30.82 -16.64
C GLY A 73 9.23 32.11 -15.83
N ALA A 74 8.11 32.84 -15.70
CA ALA A 74 8.00 34.08 -14.94
C ALA A 74 6.67 34.09 -14.18
N VAL A 75 6.58 34.89 -13.10
CA VAL A 75 5.36 35.03 -12.29
C VAL A 75 4.18 35.46 -13.20
N PRO A 76 3.00 34.81 -13.10
CA PRO A 76 2.57 33.84 -12.08
C PRO A 76 2.81 32.36 -12.42
N ASP A 77 3.45 32.05 -13.55
CA ASP A 77 3.61 30.71 -14.11
C ASP A 77 5.04 30.14 -13.97
N ILE A 78 5.87 30.75 -13.15
CA ILE A 78 7.22 30.24 -12.87
C ILE A 78 7.15 28.90 -12.11
N VAL A 79 8.02 27.96 -12.51
CA VAL A 79 8.18 26.67 -11.85
C VAL A 79 9.59 26.61 -11.26
N TYR A 80 9.70 26.35 -9.97
CA TYR A 80 10.94 26.00 -9.29
C TYR A 80 10.98 24.50 -9.09
N ALA A 81 12.05 23.81 -9.49
CA ALA A 81 12.17 22.37 -9.33
C ALA A 81 13.55 21.95 -8.80
N LEU A 82 13.57 20.91 -7.97
CA LEU A 82 14.79 20.24 -7.53
C LEU A 82 14.62 18.73 -7.60
N ALA A 83 15.70 18.03 -7.90
CA ALA A 83 15.77 16.57 -7.92
C ALA A 83 17.03 16.11 -7.21
N LEU A 84 16.90 15.12 -6.32
CA LEU A 84 18.02 14.51 -5.61
C LEU A 84 17.94 12.98 -5.73
N CYS A 85 19.02 12.36 -6.18
CA CYS A 85 19.19 10.91 -6.06
C CYS A 85 20.01 10.55 -4.83
N ARG A 86 19.79 9.35 -4.31
CA ARG A 86 20.47 8.85 -3.12
C ARG A 86 21.97 8.74 -3.38
N GLY A 87 22.78 9.13 -2.40
CA GLY A 87 24.22 9.29 -2.60
C GLY A 87 25.00 8.00 -2.89
N ASP A 88 24.41 6.82 -2.68
CA ASP A 88 24.95 5.49 -3.02
C ASP A 88 24.55 4.98 -4.41
N VAL A 89 23.78 5.76 -5.19
CA VAL A 89 23.45 5.41 -6.58
C VAL A 89 24.71 5.51 -7.44
N ALA A 90 25.24 4.35 -7.85
CA ALA A 90 26.45 4.26 -8.66
C ALA A 90 26.21 4.44 -10.17
N ASN A 91 24.97 4.24 -10.63
CA ASN A 91 24.59 4.29 -12.04
C ASN A 91 23.86 5.60 -12.35
N ALA A 92 24.49 6.49 -13.12
CA ALA A 92 23.89 7.75 -13.55
C ALA A 92 22.55 7.55 -14.28
N THR A 93 22.42 6.52 -15.10
CA THR A 93 21.18 6.19 -15.82
C THR A 93 20.03 5.80 -14.87
N ALA A 94 20.34 5.20 -13.71
CA ALA A 94 19.33 4.89 -12.71
C ALA A 94 18.79 6.17 -12.03
N CYS A 95 19.66 7.16 -11.80
CA CYS A 95 19.24 8.47 -11.30
C CYS A 95 18.36 9.20 -12.33
N GLU A 96 18.79 9.27 -13.59
CA GLU A 96 18.02 9.89 -14.67
C GLU A 96 16.63 9.26 -14.82
N SER A 97 16.58 7.92 -14.90
CA SER A 97 15.31 7.19 -15.03
C SER A 97 14.39 7.41 -13.84
N CYS A 98 14.93 7.43 -12.62
CA CYS A 98 14.16 7.67 -11.40
C CYS A 98 13.53 9.07 -11.39
N VAL A 99 14.30 10.11 -11.72
CA VAL A 99 13.81 11.50 -11.75
C VAL A 99 12.82 11.71 -12.89
N ALA A 100 13.07 11.13 -14.07
CA ALA A 100 12.14 11.22 -15.20
C ALA A 100 10.79 10.54 -14.88
N THR A 101 10.84 9.35 -14.26
CA THR A 101 9.62 8.67 -13.77
C THR A 101 8.92 9.52 -12.71
N ALA A 102 9.67 10.17 -11.79
CA ALA A 102 9.07 11.05 -10.79
C ALA A 102 8.30 12.24 -11.40
N PHE A 103 8.76 12.81 -12.52
CA PHE A 103 7.99 13.83 -13.25
C PHE A 103 6.70 13.28 -13.86
N GLN A 104 6.76 12.08 -14.44
CA GLN A 104 5.58 11.41 -15.02
C GLN A 104 4.55 11.09 -13.93
N ASP A 105 5.01 10.51 -12.82
CA ASP A 105 4.17 10.16 -11.70
C ASP A 105 3.63 11.42 -11.00
N ALA A 106 4.39 12.52 -10.94
CA ALA A 106 3.86 13.78 -10.43
C ALA A 106 2.65 14.26 -11.24
N GLN A 107 2.69 14.14 -12.57
CA GLN A 107 1.56 14.53 -13.42
C GLN A 107 0.33 13.62 -13.27
N GLN A 108 0.52 12.36 -12.86
CA GLN A 108 -0.57 11.40 -12.64
C GLN A 108 -1.13 11.46 -11.22
N LEU A 109 -0.26 11.62 -10.23
CA LEU A 109 -0.57 11.54 -8.80
C LEU A 109 -0.93 12.90 -8.19
N CYS A 110 -0.39 13.99 -8.75
CA CYS A 110 -0.71 15.39 -8.41
C CYS A 110 -1.19 16.14 -9.66
N PRO A 111 -2.26 15.69 -10.33
CA PRO A 111 -2.66 16.23 -11.62
C PRO A 111 -3.06 17.70 -11.49
N TYR A 112 -2.40 18.55 -12.29
CA TYR A 112 -2.62 20.00 -12.33
C TYR A 112 -2.22 20.79 -11.08
N ASP A 113 -1.59 20.17 -10.08
CA ASP A 113 -1.11 20.89 -8.90
C ASP A 113 0.17 21.67 -9.23
N LYS A 114 0.25 22.92 -8.75
CA LYS A 114 1.49 23.70 -8.87
C LYS A 114 2.59 23.21 -7.94
N ASP A 115 2.25 22.46 -6.89
CA ASP A 115 3.19 21.93 -5.91
C ASP A 115 3.15 20.39 -5.87
N ALA A 116 4.29 19.74 -6.08
CA ALA A 116 4.41 18.30 -5.90
C ALA A 116 5.77 17.92 -5.33
N PHE A 117 5.80 16.91 -4.46
CA PHE A 117 6.98 16.26 -3.95
C PHE A 117 6.82 14.74 -4.05
N ILE A 118 7.54 14.13 -4.98
CA ILE A 118 7.48 12.70 -5.32
C ILE A 118 8.76 12.01 -4.86
N VAL A 119 8.64 10.98 -4.04
CA VAL A 119 9.77 10.32 -3.35
C VAL A 119 9.82 8.84 -3.69
N TYR A 120 10.94 8.42 -4.27
CA TYR A 120 11.37 7.03 -4.43
C TYR A 120 12.52 6.70 -3.45
N ASP A 121 12.83 5.41 -3.33
CA ASP A 121 13.90 4.93 -2.45
C ASP A 121 15.27 5.36 -2.99
N LEU A 122 15.36 5.57 -4.31
CA LEU A 122 16.57 5.96 -5.03
C LEU A 122 16.65 7.45 -5.35
N CYS A 123 15.53 8.19 -5.40
CA CYS A 123 15.54 9.61 -5.72
C CYS A 123 14.24 10.29 -5.28
N TYR A 124 14.23 11.62 -5.27
CA TYR A 124 13.00 12.40 -5.17
C TYR A 124 13.02 13.62 -6.08
N LEU A 125 11.84 14.11 -6.40
CA LEU A 125 11.57 15.31 -7.19
C LEU A 125 10.63 16.21 -6.41
N ALA A 126 10.93 17.50 -6.33
CA ALA A 126 9.98 18.51 -5.89
C ALA A 126 9.85 19.63 -6.92
N PHE A 127 8.64 20.12 -7.16
CA PHE A 127 8.40 21.36 -7.89
C PHE A 127 7.31 22.21 -7.24
N SER A 128 7.39 23.52 -7.42
CA SER A 128 6.47 24.51 -6.84
C SER A 128 6.45 25.80 -7.64
N ASN A 129 5.36 26.56 -7.57
CA ASN A 129 5.33 27.97 -8.00
C ASN A 129 5.92 28.93 -6.94
N ARG A 130 6.17 28.43 -5.73
CA ARG A 130 6.90 29.12 -4.66
C ARG A 130 8.38 28.78 -4.77
N ASN A 131 9.24 29.70 -4.34
CA ASN A 131 10.69 29.50 -4.44
C ASN A 131 11.20 28.50 -3.37
N ILE A 132 11.06 27.21 -3.66
CA ILE A 132 11.57 26.09 -2.86
C ILE A 132 13.10 25.94 -2.90
N LEU A 133 13.79 26.73 -3.73
CA LEU A 133 15.25 26.68 -3.91
C LEU A 133 16.01 27.62 -2.98
N ALA A 134 15.31 28.57 -2.35
CA ALA A 134 15.92 29.52 -1.42
C ALA A 134 16.37 28.82 -0.13
N ALA A 135 17.52 29.24 0.43
CA ALA A 135 18.13 28.64 1.62
C ALA A 135 17.27 28.79 2.89
N ALA A 136 16.41 29.82 2.93
CA ALA A 136 15.52 30.16 4.03
C ALA A 136 14.03 29.97 3.68
N ALA A 137 13.70 29.20 2.64
CA ALA A 137 12.31 28.86 2.39
C ALA A 137 11.80 28.07 3.59
N ASP A 138 10.94 28.72 4.38
CA ASP A 138 10.26 28.16 5.54
C ASP A 138 9.78 26.75 5.23
N ASP A 139 10.14 25.84 6.12
CA ASP A 139 9.83 24.42 6.13
C ASP A 139 8.31 24.23 6.39
N ASP A 140 7.45 24.72 5.48
CA ASP A 140 5.99 24.52 5.53
C ASP A 140 5.62 23.02 5.43
N GLY A 141 6.58 22.19 5.01
CA GLY A 141 6.49 20.74 5.06
C GLY A 141 7.14 20.17 6.32
N SER A 142 6.38 20.03 7.42
CA SER A 142 6.81 19.17 8.53
C SER A 142 7.34 17.83 7.99
N PRO A 143 8.56 17.38 8.37
CA PRO A 143 9.15 16.17 7.84
C PRO A 143 8.19 14.98 8.02
N ARG A 144 8.04 14.17 6.97
CA ARG A 144 7.13 13.03 6.99
C ARG A 144 7.86 11.84 7.60
N PHE A 145 7.29 11.27 8.65
CA PHE A 145 7.87 10.13 9.34
C PHE A 145 7.24 8.82 8.85
N LEU A 146 8.10 7.85 8.53
CA LEU A 146 7.70 6.47 8.27
C LEU A 146 8.38 5.59 9.31
N MET A 147 7.65 4.61 9.85
CA MET A 147 8.16 3.79 10.95
C MET A 147 7.96 2.30 10.69
N ASN A 148 8.94 1.51 11.08
CA ASN A 148 8.79 0.08 11.18
C ASN A 148 7.83 -0.22 12.34
N THR A 149 6.76 -0.95 12.03
CA THR A 149 5.74 -1.28 13.03
C THR A 149 6.18 -2.29 14.10
N GLN A 150 7.33 -2.95 13.91
CA GLN A 150 7.93 -3.80 14.92
C GLN A 150 8.77 -2.98 15.90
N ASN A 151 8.59 -3.24 17.18
CA ASN A 151 9.44 -2.67 18.22
C ASN A 151 10.74 -3.46 18.36
N ALA A 152 11.82 -2.77 18.72
CA ALA A 152 13.06 -3.39 19.12
C ALA A 152 12.82 -4.22 20.39
N SER A 153 13.38 -5.43 20.43
CA SER A 153 13.22 -6.35 21.57
C SER A 153 14.15 -6.00 22.74
N ALA A 154 15.13 -5.13 22.49
CA ALA A 154 16.08 -4.64 23.48
C ALA A 154 15.46 -3.58 24.41
N PRO A 155 16.12 -3.24 25.54
CA PRO A 155 15.71 -2.10 26.35
C PRO A 155 15.55 -0.86 25.45
N ALA A 156 14.32 -0.38 25.38
CA ALA A 156 13.88 0.67 24.47
C ALA A 156 14.81 1.89 24.44
N GLU A 157 15.25 2.32 25.63
CA GLU A 157 16.10 3.49 25.82
C GLU A 157 17.51 3.29 25.24
N VAL A 158 18.07 2.09 25.37
CA VAL A 158 19.40 1.76 24.84
C VAL A 158 19.37 1.70 23.32
N PHE A 159 18.30 1.12 22.75
CA PHE A 159 18.11 1.07 21.30
C PHE A 159 17.91 2.48 20.71
N ASP A 160 17.04 3.28 21.32
CA ASP A 160 16.78 4.66 20.85
C ASP A 160 18.05 5.53 20.95
N ALA A 161 18.86 5.35 21.99
CA ALA A 161 20.15 6.04 22.14
C ALA A 161 21.17 5.62 21.07
N ALA A 162 21.24 4.33 20.72
CA ALA A 162 22.09 3.83 19.63
C ALA A 162 21.65 4.41 18.27
N VAL A 163 20.35 4.41 17.98
CA VAL A 163 19.81 5.03 16.76
C VAL A 163 20.18 6.52 16.68
N ALA A 164 20.00 7.27 17.77
CA ALA A 164 20.36 8.68 17.83
C ALA A 164 21.87 8.90 17.63
N THR A 165 22.71 8.05 18.21
CA THR A 165 24.17 8.11 18.08
C THR A 165 24.60 7.86 16.63
N LEU A 166 24.10 6.79 16.01
CA LEU A 166 24.36 6.47 14.61
C LEU A 166 23.89 7.57 13.65
N LEU A 167 22.69 8.11 13.85
CA LEU A 167 22.15 9.17 13.00
C LEU A 167 22.89 10.50 13.19
N ASN A 168 23.32 10.85 14.41
CA ASN A 168 24.17 12.01 14.64
C ASN A 168 25.54 11.86 13.97
N ALA A 169 26.17 10.68 14.07
CA ALA A 169 27.47 10.43 13.44
C ALA A 169 27.38 10.51 11.91
N THR A 170 26.37 9.86 11.31
CA THR A 170 26.13 9.96 9.86
C THR A 170 25.75 11.38 9.44
N SER A 171 25.00 12.12 10.26
CA SER A 171 24.65 13.52 10.01
C SER A 171 25.89 14.42 9.94
N SER A 172 26.78 14.35 10.93
CA SER A 172 28.03 15.13 10.94
C SER A 172 28.91 14.79 9.74
N TYR A 173 29.06 13.50 9.42
CA TYR A 173 29.86 13.09 8.26
C TYR A 173 29.24 13.56 6.93
N ALA A 174 27.92 13.48 6.80
CA ALA A 174 27.21 13.98 5.62
C ALA A 174 27.45 15.48 5.45
N ALA A 175 27.37 16.26 6.53
CA ALA A 175 27.58 17.70 6.51
C ALA A 175 29.04 18.09 6.18
N GLU A 176 30.02 17.45 6.80
CA GLU A 176 31.42 17.91 6.81
C GLU A 176 32.31 17.21 5.78
N ASN A 177 32.12 15.91 5.60
CA ASN A 177 33.08 15.06 4.88
C ASN A 177 32.56 14.56 3.53
N SER A 178 31.34 14.95 3.14
CA SER A 178 30.70 14.48 1.91
C SER A 178 30.29 15.63 1.01
N SER A 179 30.84 15.67 -0.20
CA SER A 179 30.41 16.60 -1.25
C SER A 179 28.99 16.28 -1.76
N ARG A 180 28.53 15.04 -1.57
CA ARG A 180 27.14 14.62 -1.86
C ARG A 180 26.17 14.96 -0.73
N ARG A 181 26.66 15.54 0.37
CA ARG A 181 25.92 15.69 1.63
C ARG A 181 25.24 14.41 2.08
N PHE A 182 25.95 13.28 1.95
CA PHE A 182 25.42 11.93 2.14
C PHE A 182 26.39 11.09 2.97
N ALA A 183 25.86 10.31 3.91
CA ALA A 183 26.63 9.35 4.68
C ALA A 183 25.83 8.10 5.02
N THR A 184 26.52 6.98 5.15
CA THR A 184 25.98 5.71 5.66
C THR A 184 26.80 5.22 6.85
N GLY A 185 26.17 4.49 7.76
CA GLY A 185 26.84 3.93 8.92
C GLY A 185 26.19 2.66 9.41
N GLU A 186 26.95 1.91 10.21
CA GLU A 186 26.45 0.77 10.96
C GLU A 186 26.92 0.83 12.42
N GLU A 187 26.06 0.42 13.33
CA GLU A 187 26.34 0.28 14.76
C GLU A 187 25.99 -1.14 15.20
N ALA A 188 26.97 -1.84 15.77
CA ALA A 188 26.72 -3.16 16.37
C ALA A 188 25.82 -2.98 17.60
N PHE A 189 24.88 -3.89 17.86
CA PHE A 189 23.96 -3.75 19.00
C PHE A 189 23.90 -5.04 19.83
N ASP A 190 23.09 -6.03 19.45
CA ASP A 190 23.07 -7.35 20.12
C ASP A 190 22.71 -8.47 19.14
N ALA A 191 23.69 -9.33 18.82
CA ALA A 191 23.53 -10.41 17.84
C ALA A 191 22.46 -11.46 18.23
N ALA A 192 22.07 -11.56 19.51
CA ALA A 192 21.10 -12.56 19.97
C ALA A 192 19.64 -12.07 19.90
N ALA A 193 19.38 -10.77 20.04
CA ALA A 193 18.02 -10.21 20.14
C ALA A 193 17.68 -9.11 19.12
N THR A 194 18.63 -8.27 18.72
CA THR A 194 18.40 -7.17 17.75
C THR A 194 19.63 -6.97 16.83
N PRO A 195 19.52 -7.31 15.52
CA PRO A 195 20.65 -7.24 14.61
C PRO A 195 21.20 -5.81 14.44
N THR A 196 22.41 -5.71 13.91
CA THR A 196 23.13 -4.46 13.59
C THR A 196 22.22 -3.37 13.04
N ILE A 197 22.35 -2.16 13.57
CA ILE A 197 21.59 -0.99 13.13
C ILE A 197 22.33 -0.35 11.96
N TYR A 198 21.64 -0.15 10.85
CA TYR A 198 22.14 0.54 9.66
C TYR A 198 21.47 1.90 9.57
N GLY A 199 22.24 2.94 9.24
CA GLY A 199 21.80 4.32 9.22
C GLY A 199 22.30 5.06 7.99
N LEU A 200 21.52 6.04 7.55
CA LEU A 200 21.80 6.89 6.41
C LEU A 200 21.23 8.29 6.67
N SER A 201 22.01 9.31 6.33
CA SER A 201 21.62 10.72 6.42
C SER A 201 21.99 11.45 5.14
N GLN A 202 21.10 12.30 4.62
CA GLN A 202 21.35 13.06 3.40
C GLN A 202 20.71 14.46 3.42
N CYS A 203 21.43 15.46 2.89
CA CYS A 203 20.90 16.80 2.58
C CYS A 203 21.00 17.09 1.08
N THR A 204 20.33 18.15 0.61
CA THR A 204 20.57 18.64 -0.75
C THR A 204 21.99 19.25 -0.83
N PRO A 205 22.80 18.88 -1.85
CA PRO A 205 24.19 19.33 -1.98
C PRO A 205 24.42 20.85 -2.07
N ASP A 206 23.38 21.64 -2.33
CA ASP A 206 23.44 23.10 -2.34
C ASP A 206 23.40 23.74 -0.94
N MET A 207 23.22 22.95 0.11
CA MET A 207 23.25 23.43 1.50
C MET A 207 24.69 23.58 2.03
N SER A 208 24.89 24.61 2.86
CA SER A 208 26.11 24.74 3.65
C SER A 208 26.22 23.57 4.65
N PRO A 209 27.44 23.23 5.13
CA PRO A 209 27.61 22.23 6.17
C PRO A 209 26.76 22.52 7.41
N ASP A 210 26.70 23.78 7.85
CA ASP A 210 25.95 24.18 9.04
C ASP A 210 24.43 24.06 8.85
N ASP A 211 23.91 24.45 7.68
CA ASP A 211 22.48 24.29 7.36
C ASP A 211 22.10 22.81 7.29
N CYS A 212 22.97 21.97 6.71
CA CYS A 212 22.73 20.53 6.63
C CYS A 212 22.70 19.90 8.03
N ARG A 213 23.68 20.24 8.88
CA ARG A 213 23.73 19.77 10.27
C ARG A 213 22.51 20.23 11.07
N SER A 214 22.11 21.49 10.92
CA SER A 214 20.92 22.06 11.57
C SER A 214 19.64 21.34 11.11
N CYS A 215 19.47 21.12 9.81
CA CYS A 215 18.32 20.43 9.25
C CYS A 215 18.21 18.98 9.76
N LEU A 216 19.30 18.22 9.66
CA LEU A 216 19.33 16.83 10.14
C LEU A 216 19.14 16.76 11.66
N GLY A 217 19.76 17.67 12.41
CA GLY A 217 19.59 17.78 13.87
C GLY A 217 18.14 18.01 14.28
N ARG A 218 17.42 18.92 13.59
CA ARG A 218 15.98 19.17 13.83
C ARG A 218 15.14 17.91 13.64
N ILE A 219 15.35 17.16 12.57
CA ILE A 219 14.55 15.95 12.30
C ILE A 219 14.94 14.77 13.22
N ILE A 220 16.21 14.67 13.63
CA ILE A 220 16.69 13.67 14.60
C ILE A 220 16.10 13.96 15.99
N ALA A 221 15.99 15.22 16.40
CA ALA A 221 15.40 15.61 17.68
C ALA A 221 13.92 15.20 17.82
N LEU A 222 13.24 14.88 16.71
CA LEU A 222 11.86 14.41 16.68
C LEU A 222 11.72 12.88 16.83
N ILE A 223 12.82 12.12 16.85
CA ILE A 223 12.81 10.66 17.02
C ILE A 223 12.04 10.20 18.27
N PRO A 224 12.26 10.78 19.48
CA PRO A 224 11.55 10.32 20.68
C PRO A 224 10.03 10.45 20.55
N ARG A 225 9.55 11.41 19.75
CA ARG A 225 8.12 11.65 19.53
C ARG A 225 7.50 10.69 18.51
N TYR A 226 8.20 10.37 17.42
CA TYR A 226 7.60 9.66 16.28
C TYR A 226 8.15 8.24 16.05
N LEU A 227 9.39 7.96 16.46
CA LEU A 227 10.14 6.75 16.10
C LEU A 227 10.69 5.98 17.31
N SER A 228 10.29 6.35 18.54
CA SER A 228 10.73 5.64 19.73
C SER A 228 10.41 4.15 19.67
N ARG A 229 11.41 3.34 20.02
CA ARG A 229 11.40 1.87 20.07
C ARG A 229 11.28 1.17 18.73
N ARG A 230 11.24 1.88 17.60
CA ARG A 230 10.95 1.25 16.29
C ARG A 230 12.21 0.65 15.69
N LYS A 231 12.14 -0.58 15.19
CA LYS A 231 13.26 -1.28 14.51
C LYS A 231 13.77 -0.59 13.23
N GLY A 232 13.05 0.41 12.74
CA GLY A 232 13.42 1.18 11.58
C GLY A 232 12.56 2.43 11.48
N GLY A 233 13.09 3.46 10.85
CA GLY A 233 12.42 4.73 10.73
C GLY A 233 13.02 5.60 9.64
N ARG A 234 12.18 6.43 9.02
CA ARG A 234 12.57 7.43 8.03
C ARG A 234 11.98 8.77 8.41
N ALA A 235 12.75 9.83 8.23
CA ALA A 235 12.25 11.20 8.19
C ALA A 235 12.51 11.76 6.80
N ILE A 236 11.46 12.14 6.09
CA ILE A 236 11.50 12.58 4.70
C ILE A 236 11.20 14.07 4.66
N GLY A 237 12.23 14.87 4.42
CA GLY A 237 12.13 16.29 4.11
C GLY A 237 12.69 16.59 2.72
N MET A 238 12.24 17.69 2.12
CA MET A 238 12.68 18.12 0.79
C MET A 238 14.18 18.48 0.75
N ARG A 239 14.70 19.02 1.87
CA ARG A 239 16.09 19.50 1.99
C ARG A 239 17.00 18.56 2.76
N CYS A 240 16.47 17.81 3.73
CA CYS A 240 17.22 16.78 4.45
C CYS A 240 16.33 15.59 4.83
N ASN A 241 16.93 14.41 4.92
CA ASN A 241 16.26 13.18 5.28
C ASN A 241 17.22 12.21 5.99
N PHE A 242 16.66 11.29 6.77
CA PHE A 242 17.40 10.13 7.27
C PHE A 242 16.58 8.84 7.16
N ARG A 243 17.29 7.72 7.21
CA ARG A 243 16.71 6.39 7.37
C ARG A 243 17.59 5.54 8.28
N TYR A 244 16.97 4.75 9.15
CA TYR A 244 17.63 3.65 9.84
C TYR A 244 16.80 2.37 9.78
N GLU A 245 17.45 1.22 9.81
CA GLU A 245 16.83 -0.11 9.83
C GLU A 245 17.77 -1.11 10.51
N VAL A 246 17.23 -2.19 11.05
CA VAL A 246 18.01 -3.34 11.58
C VAL A 246 18.45 -4.35 10.48
N GLY A 247 18.56 -3.89 9.23
CA GLY A 247 19.07 -4.66 8.10
C GLY A 247 19.64 -3.74 7.03
N PRO A 248 20.62 -4.19 6.23
CA PRO A 248 21.28 -3.35 5.25
C PRO A 248 20.32 -2.93 4.13
N PHE A 249 20.33 -1.65 3.74
CA PHE A 249 19.43 -1.08 2.71
C PHE A 249 20.08 -0.10 1.73
N PHE A 250 21.38 0.17 1.87
CA PHE A 250 22.17 0.99 0.96
C PHE A 250 23.24 0.14 0.26
N ALA A 251 23.67 0.58 -0.91
CA ALA A 251 24.72 -0.08 -1.69
C ALA A 251 26.12 0.33 -1.20
N GLY A 252 27.07 -0.60 -1.28
CA GLY A 252 28.45 -0.38 -0.81
C GLY A 252 28.63 -0.72 0.67
N GLY A 253 29.86 -0.51 1.17
CA GLY A 253 30.16 -0.64 2.60
C GLY A 253 29.73 0.60 3.38
N SER A 254 29.43 0.42 4.67
CA SER A 254 29.14 1.51 5.61
C SER A 254 30.34 2.46 5.70
N MET A 255 30.12 3.76 5.51
CA MET A 255 31.18 4.78 5.62
C MET A 255 31.66 4.94 7.07
N LEU A 256 30.74 4.74 8.02
CA LEU A 256 31.01 4.76 9.45
C LEU A 256 30.71 3.40 10.08
N ARG A 257 31.54 3.01 11.04
CA ARG A 257 31.35 1.81 11.87
C ARG A 257 31.48 2.20 13.33
N LEU A 258 30.38 2.15 14.06
CA LEU A 258 30.34 2.49 15.48
C LEU A 258 30.44 1.21 16.33
N PRO A 259 31.13 1.27 17.49
CA PRO A 259 31.19 0.15 18.42
C PRO A 259 29.83 -0.08 19.09
N ALA A 260 29.62 -1.27 19.66
CA ALA A 260 28.38 -1.56 20.37
C ALA A 260 28.22 -0.71 21.65
N PRO A 261 26.98 -0.37 22.05
CA PRO A 261 26.73 0.33 23.30
C PRO A 261 27.33 -0.43 24.50
N ALA A 262 27.94 0.28 25.44
CA ALA A 262 28.64 -0.32 26.58
C ALA A 262 27.75 -1.20 27.50
N ASN A 263 26.42 -1.16 27.36
CA ASN A 263 25.44 -1.90 28.18
C ASN A 263 24.89 -3.17 27.54
N SER A 264 25.32 -3.55 26.32
CA SER A 264 24.94 -4.82 25.68
C SER A 264 26.08 -5.84 25.80
N THR A 265 26.14 -6.57 26.92
CA THR A 265 27.07 -7.69 27.10
C THR A 265 26.44 -9.03 26.68
N PRO A 266 27.03 -9.75 25.71
CA PRO A 266 26.77 -11.18 25.55
C PRO A 266 27.63 -11.97 26.54
N THR A 267 27.01 -12.90 27.27
CA THR A 267 27.69 -13.92 28.07
C THR A 267 28.54 -14.80 27.15
N ALA A 268 29.86 -14.82 27.36
CA ALA A 268 30.76 -15.69 26.62
C ALA A 268 30.58 -17.16 27.04
N PRO A 269 30.53 -18.14 26.11
CA PRO A 269 30.78 -19.53 26.45
C PRO A 269 32.30 -19.73 26.56
N THR A 270 32.78 -19.92 27.78
CA THR A 270 34.09 -20.50 28.06
C THR A 270 34.10 -21.97 27.63
N GLY A 271 34.96 -22.31 26.68
CA GLY A 271 35.16 -23.70 26.25
C GLY A 271 36.42 -23.85 25.43
N GLY A 272 37.57 -23.85 26.10
CA GLY A 272 38.87 -24.07 25.47
C GLY A 272 38.98 -25.46 24.86
N ARG A 273 39.54 -25.55 23.65
CA ARG A 273 40.19 -26.78 23.16
C ARG A 273 41.43 -26.43 22.35
N LYS A 274 42.58 -26.89 22.85
CA LYS A 274 43.90 -26.84 22.22
C LYS A 274 43.84 -27.45 20.81
N LYS A 275 44.34 -26.73 19.80
CA LYS A 275 44.61 -27.31 18.47
C LYS A 275 46.08 -27.74 18.40
N ASN A 276 46.30 -29.04 18.35
CA ASN A 276 47.55 -29.62 17.88
C ASN A 276 47.62 -29.46 16.36
N LYS A 277 48.79 -29.03 15.86
CA LYS A 277 49.12 -28.92 14.44
C LYS A 277 49.54 -30.30 13.92
N SER A 278 48.72 -30.93 13.08
CA SER A 278 49.12 -31.77 11.95
C SER A 278 47.86 -32.40 11.33
N GLY A 279 47.63 -32.23 10.02
CA GLY A 279 46.57 -32.94 9.30
C GLY A 279 45.70 -32.14 8.33
N THR A 280 46.13 -31.00 7.78
CA THR A 280 45.35 -30.18 6.82
C THR A 280 45.66 -30.50 5.35
N ALA A 281 45.64 -31.77 4.95
CA ALA A 281 45.77 -32.15 3.53
C ALA A 281 44.73 -33.18 3.04
N LEU A 282 44.07 -33.95 3.92
CA LEU A 282 43.10 -34.97 3.49
C LEU A 282 41.61 -34.56 3.60
N ALA A 283 41.28 -33.45 4.27
CA ALA A 283 39.89 -33.03 4.52
C ALA A 283 39.27 -32.12 3.44
N ILE A 284 40.05 -31.67 2.45
CA ILE A 284 39.58 -30.76 1.38
C ILE A 284 39.27 -31.51 0.09
N ALA A 285 39.90 -32.67 -0.15
CA ALA A 285 39.71 -33.44 -1.38
C ALA A 285 38.36 -34.17 -1.45
N LEU A 286 37.90 -34.74 -0.33
CA LEU A 286 36.64 -35.49 -0.28
C LEU A 286 35.39 -34.64 -0.60
N PRO A 287 35.22 -33.44 -0.01
CA PRO A 287 34.07 -32.58 -0.31
C PRO A 287 34.04 -32.11 -1.77
N LEU A 288 35.21 -31.84 -2.36
CA LEU A 288 35.31 -31.38 -3.74
C LEU A 288 34.93 -32.46 -4.75
N VAL A 289 35.26 -33.72 -4.47
CA VAL A 289 34.85 -34.85 -5.30
C VAL A 289 33.35 -35.10 -5.19
N VAL A 290 32.76 -35.00 -3.99
CA VAL A 290 31.31 -35.14 -3.80
C VAL A 290 30.54 -34.01 -4.50
N ILE A 291 31.03 -32.77 -4.41
CA ILE A 291 30.44 -31.62 -5.12
C ILE A 291 30.57 -31.79 -6.64
N LEU A 292 31.70 -32.31 -7.14
CA LEU A 292 31.89 -32.57 -8.56
C LEU A 292 30.94 -33.67 -9.07
N LEU A 293 30.77 -34.75 -8.31
CA LEU A 293 29.85 -35.84 -8.67
C LEU A 293 28.38 -35.38 -8.61
N ALA A 294 28.00 -34.59 -7.62
CA ALA A 294 26.66 -34.02 -7.50
C ALA A 294 26.35 -33.05 -8.65
N THR A 295 27.31 -32.19 -9.02
CA THR A 295 27.13 -31.25 -10.15
C THR A 295 27.05 -31.96 -11.50
N VAL A 296 27.81 -33.05 -11.70
CA VAL A 296 27.68 -33.90 -12.89
C VAL A 296 26.32 -34.61 -12.92
N ALA A 297 25.86 -35.17 -11.81
CA ALA A 297 24.52 -35.82 -11.73
C ALA A 297 23.37 -34.82 -12.00
N ILE A 298 23.48 -33.59 -11.50
CA ILE A 298 22.53 -32.51 -11.78
C ILE A 298 22.61 -32.09 -13.26
N CYS A 299 23.80 -32.01 -13.85
CA CYS A 299 23.94 -31.68 -15.26
C CYS A 299 23.37 -32.79 -16.16
N LEU A 300 23.59 -34.06 -15.82
CA LEU A 300 23.06 -35.20 -16.57
C LEU A 300 21.54 -35.31 -16.42
N SER A 301 20.98 -35.08 -15.24
CA SER A 301 19.52 -35.05 -15.02
C SER A 301 18.87 -33.87 -15.75
N VAL A 302 19.49 -32.68 -15.76
CA VAL A 302 19.03 -31.52 -16.54
C VAL A 302 19.16 -31.77 -18.05
N GLN A 303 20.23 -32.42 -18.52
CA GLN A 303 20.37 -32.79 -19.93
C GLN A 303 19.36 -33.86 -20.34
N TRP A 304 19.06 -34.80 -19.45
CA TRP A 304 18.03 -35.83 -19.67
C TRP A 304 16.62 -35.21 -19.67
N TRP A 305 16.32 -34.28 -18.74
CA TRP A 305 15.10 -33.47 -18.76
C TRP A 305 14.98 -32.62 -20.02
N ARG A 306 16.08 -31.99 -20.48
CA ARG A 306 16.11 -31.20 -21.72
C ARG A 306 15.96 -32.08 -22.97
N ARG A 307 16.47 -33.31 -22.97
CA ARG A 307 16.27 -34.28 -24.06
C ARG A 307 14.83 -34.79 -24.09
N ARG A 308 14.20 -35.02 -22.93
CA ARG A 308 12.77 -35.35 -22.82
C ARG A 308 11.88 -34.17 -23.24
N SER A 309 12.28 -32.94 -22.90
CA SER A 309 11.56 -31.72 -23.25
C SER A 309 11.71 -31.30 -24.73
N ARG A 310 12.79 -31.72 -25.42
CA ARG A 310 13.02 -31.42 -26.85
C ARG A 310 12.28 -32.36 -27.81
N SER A 311 11.61 -33.41 -27.34
CA SER A 311 10.75 -34.26 -28.16
C SER A 311 9.34 -33.66 -28.39
N LYS A 312 9.03 -32.49 -27.83
CA LYS A 312 7.75 -31.79 -28.03
C LYS A 312 8.00 -30.34 -28.46
N GLN A 313 8.44 -30.10 -29.69
CA GLN A 313 8.46 -28.74 -30.26
C GLN A 313 8.18 -28.74 -31.78
N GLN A 314 6.89 -28.71 -32.15
CA GLN A 314 6.25 -27.81 -33.14
C GLN A 314 4.76 -28.18 -33.34
N PRO A 315 3.87 -27.28 -33.81
CA PRO A 315 3.52 -25.96 -33.30
C PRO A 315 2.03 -25.92 -32.89
N SER A 316 1.72 -25.57 -31.64
CA SER A 316 0.39 -25.07 -31.24
C SER A 316 0.53 -24.41 -29.87
N ASN A 317 0.40 -23.07 -29.84
CA ASN A 317 0.38 -22.28 -28.61
C ASN A 317 -1.02 -22.21 -27.97
N SER A 318 -1.91 -23.14 -28.32
CA SER A 318 -3.15 -23.41 -27.62
C SER A 318 -3.05 -24.80 -27.01
N ILE A 319 -3.61 -25.00 -25.81
CA ILE A 319 -3.65 -26.28 -25.08
C ILE A 319 -2.38 -26.58 -24.25
N GLN A 320 -2.08 -25.70 -23.29
CA GLN A 320 -1.43 -26.09 -22.02
C GLN A 320 -2.11 -25.43 -20.81
N MET A 321 -3.40 -25.11 -20.95
CA MET A 321 -4.31 -24.69 -19.87
C MET A 321 -5.45 -25.69 -19.66
N ALA A 322 -5.50 -26.78 -20.44
CA ALA A 322 -6.65 -27.69 -20.51
C ALA A 322 -6.49 -28.97 -19.68
N GLU A 323 -5.32 -29.27 -19.11
CA GLU A 323 -5.13 -30.53 -18.37
C GLU A 323 -5.66 -30.51 -16.92
N ASP A 324 -5.97 -29.34 -16.35
CA ASP A 324 -6.48 -29.24 -14.96
C ASP A 324 -7.95 -28.80 -14.84
N ILE A 325 -8.68 -28.60 -15.95
CA ILE A 325 -10.09 -28.17 -15.92
C ILE A 325 -10.90 -28.92 -16.99
N GLU A 326 -11.25 -30.17 -16.71
CA GLU A 326 -12.02 -31.07 -17.61
C GLU A 326 -13.50 -30.63 -17.86
N ASN A 327 -13.90 -29.39 -17.52
CA ASN A 327 -15.30 -28.93 -17.61
C ASN A 327 -15.52 -27.54 -18.25
N THR A 328 -14.52 -27.01 -18.99
CA THR A 328 -14.55 -25.61 -19.49
C THR A 328 -14.81 -25.44 -21.00
N ASP A 329 -14.97 -26.50 -21.78
CA ASP A 329 -15.19 -26.37 -23.24
C ASP A 329 -16.49 -25.61 -23.59
N SER A 330 -17.47 -25.58 -22.69
CA SER A 330 -18.73 -24.83 -22.83
C SER A 330 -18.62 -23.31 -22.58
N LEU A 331 -17.49 -22.83 -22.05
CA LEU A 331 -17.30 -21.42 -21.67
C LEU A 331 -16.59 -20.59 -22.73
N PHE A 332 -16.04 -21.22 -23.77
CA PHE A 332 -15.38 -20.50 -24.85
C PHE A 332 -16.40 -19.92 -25.82
N ILE A 333 -16.33 -18.59 -26.01
CA ILE A 333 -17.16 -17.88 -26.99
C ILE A 333 -16.25 -17.39 -28.11
N ASP A 334 -16.67 -17.66 -29.35
CA ASP A 334 -15.92 -17.23 -30.54
C ASP A 334 -15.82 -15.71 -30.63
N LEU A 335 -14.64 -15.24 -31.07
CA LEU A 335 -14.37 -13.81 -31.23
C LEU A 335 -15.31 -13.17 -32.27
N SER A 336 -15.70 -13.93 -33.31
CA SER A 336 -16.69 -13.49 -34.30
C SER A 336 -18.04 -13.18 -33.66
N THR A 337 -18.51 -14.04 -32.75
CA THR A 337 -19.75 -13.86 -31.99
C THR A 337 -19.66 -12.62 -31.11
N LEU A 338 -18.55 -12.41 -30.42
CA LEU A 338 -18.36 -11.23 -29.55
C LEU A 338 -18.21 -9.93 -30.35
N ARG A 339 -17.54 -9.97 -31.51
CA ARG A 339 -17.49 -8.82 -32.44
C ARG A 339 -18.89 -8.50 -32.94
N ALA A 340 -19.70 -9.48 -33.34
CA ALA A 340 -21.08 -9.24 -33.77
C ALA A 340 -21.93 -8.66 -32.61
N ALA A 341 -21.84 -9.26 -31.43
CA ALA A 341 -22.61 -8.85 -30.24
C ALA A 341 -22.29 -7.42 -29.78
N THR A 342 -21.04 -6.98 -29.92
CA THR A 342 -20.56 -5.67 -29.43
C THR A 342 -20.48 -4.60 -30.52
N GLY A 343 -20.91 -4.88 -31.75
CA GLY A 343 -20.74 -3.95 -32.88
C GLY A 343 -19.26 -3.68 -33.19
N ASN A 344 -18.46 -4.74 -33.18
CA ASN A 344 -17.00 -4.74 -33.31
C ASN A 344 -16.30 -3.87 -32.24
N PHE A 345 -16.72 -4.01 -30.99
CA PHE A 345 -16.23 -3.21 -29.86
C PHE A 345 -16.38 -1.70 -30.11
N SER A 346 -17.52 -1.28 -30.67
CA SER A 346 -17.81 0.14 -30.93
C SER A 346 -17.78 0.95 -29.64
N GLU A 347 -17.24 2.17 -29.71
CA GLU A 347 -17.28 3.12 -28.59
C GLU A 347 -18.72 3.43 -28.13
N SER A 348 -19.72 3.34 -29.02
CA SER A 348 -21.13 3.51 -28.65
C SER A 348 -21.63 2.45 -27.67
N ASN A 349 -20.99 1.28 -27.65
CA ASN A 349 -21.31 0.17 -26.77
C ASN A 349 -20.39 0.12 -25.55
N ARG A 350 -19.46 1.05 -25.40
CA ARG A 350 -18.55 1.09 -24.27
C ARG A 350 -19.29 1.55 -23.02
N ILE A 351 -19.26 0.73 -21.97
CA ILE A 351 -19.97 1.00 -20.71
C ILE A 351 -19.04 1.33 -19.54
N GLY A 352 -17.74 1.08 -19.68
CA GLY A 352 -16.72 1.46 -18.70
C GLY A 352 -15.29 1.29 -19.21
N GLU A 353 -14.36 1.97 -18.56
CA GLU A 353 -12.91 1.83 -18.74
C GLU A 353 -12.23 1.93 -17.37
N GLY A 354 -11.28 1.06 -17.11
CA GLY A 354 -10.45 1.12 -15.90
C GLY A 354 -9.04 0.60 -16.16
N GLY A 355 -8.23 0.51 -15.10
CA GLY A 355 -6.84 0.03 -15.18
C GLY A 355 -6.66 -1.39 -15.73
N PHE A 356 -7.77 -2.13 -15.87
CA PHE A 356 -7.83 -3.52 -16.31
C PHE A 356 -8.38 -3.69 -17.74
N GLY A 357 -8.72 -2.58 -18.42
CA GLY A 357 -9.22 -2.59 -19.80
C GLY A 357 -10.63 -1.99 -19.95
N SER A 358 -11.13 -2.04 -21.19
CA SER A 358 -12.44 -1.48 -21.56
C SER A 358 -13.54 -2.54 -21.45
N VAL A 359 -14.73 -2.12 -21.03
CA VAL A 359 -15.92 -2.97 -20.93
C VAL A 359 -16.98 -2.50 -21.93
N TYR A 360 -17.50 -3.42 -22.72
CA TYR A 360 -18.50 -3.17 -23.76
C TYR A 360 -19.80 -3.92 -23.46
N LYS A 361 -20.94 -3.28 -23.65
CA LYS A 361 -22.23 -3.95 -23.72
C LYS A 361 -22.34 -4.71 -25.03
N GLY A 362 -22.89 -5.91 -24.99
CA GLY A 362 -23.25 -6.66 -26.19
C GLY A 362 -24.54 -7.45 -26.00
N VAL A 363 -25.06 -7.96 -27.11
CA VAL A 363 -26.22 -8.86 -27.12
C VAL A 363 -25.84 -10.10 -27.89
N LEU A 364 -25.85 -11.26 -27.24
CA LEU A 364 -25.58 -12.54 -27.89
C LEU A 364 -26.71 -12.90 -28.88
N PRO A 365 -26.47 -13.80 -29.85
CA PRO A 365 -27.51 -14.27 -30.77
C PRO A 365 -28.74 -14.87 -30.07
N SER A 366 -28.56 -15.37 -28.84
CA SER A 366 -29.64 -15.86 -27.96
C SER A 366 -30.55 -14.75 -27.41
N GLY A 367 -30.19 -13.48 -27.57
CA GLY A 367 -30.85 -12.33 -26.95
C GLY A 367 -30.34 -11.99 -25.55
N GLU A 368 -29.39 -12.77 -25.01
CA GLU A 368 -28.79 -12.50 -23.69
C GLU A 368 -27.90 -11.25 -23.75
N GLU A 369 -28.19 -10.27 -22.89
CA GLU A 369 -27.35 -9.08 -22.72
C GLU A 369 -26.10 -9.42 -21.90
N ILE A 370 -24.94 -9.02 -22.41
CA ILE A 370 -23.62 -9.33 -21.84
C ILE A 370 -22.75 -8.09 -21.65
N ALA A 371 -21.82 -8.18 -20.71
CA ALA A 371 -20.72 -7.23 -20.54
C ALA A 371 -19.39 -7.91 -20.91
N VAL A 372 -18.72 -7.39 -21.94
CA VAL A 372 -17.47 -7.93 -22.46
C VAL A 372 -16.30 -7.06 -21.99
N LYS A 373 -15.52 -7.55 -21.04
CA LYS A 373 -14.30 -6.92 -20.54
C LYS A 373 -13.12 -7.36 -21.40
N ARG A 374 -12.54 -6.41 -22.15
CA ARG A 374 -11.37 -6.62 -23.01
C ARG A 374 -10.11 -6.27 -22.24
N LEU A 375 -9.32 -7.28 -21.87
CA LEU A 375 -8.12 -7.10 -21.05
C LEU A 375 -6.99 -6.45 -21.86
N SER A 376 -6.26 -5.54 -21.22
CA SER A 376 -5.12 -4.86 -21.85
C SER A 376 -3.98 -5.83 -22.18
N MET A 377 -3.39 -5.67 -23.37
CA MET A 377 -2.32 -6.54 -23.89
C MET A 377 -0.92 -6.28 -23.31
N SER A 378 -0.70 -5.12 -22.68
CA SER A 378 0.65 -4.65 -22.31
C SER A 378 1.13 -5.13 -20.93
N SER A 379 0.30 -5.79 -20.13
CA SER A 379 0.64 -6.14 -18.74
C SER A 379 0.78 -7.64 -18.54
N ARG A 380 1.85 -8.06 -17.84
CA ARG A 380 1.96 -9.43 -17.27
C ARG A 380 0.79 -9.75 -16.32
N GLN A 381 0.18 -8.71 -15.77
CA GLN A 381 -0.94 -8.75 -14.86
C GLN A 381 -2.25 -9.23 -15.51
N GLY A 382 -2.55 -8.85 -16.76
CA GLY A 382 -3.78 -9.29 -17.44
C GLY A 382 -3.87 -10.81 -17.65
N ILE A 383 -2.73 -11.52 -17.68
CA ILE A 383 -2.70 -13.00 -17.75
C ILE A 383 -3.00 -13.63 -16.38
N GLU A 384 -2.49 -13.04 -15.29
CA GLU A 384 -2.82 -13.50 -13.93
C GLU A 384 -4.29 -13.23 -13.59
N GLU A 385 -4.81 -12.07 -13.98
CA GLU A 385 -6.22 -11.72 -13.82
C GLU A 385 -7.14 -12.68 -14.58
N LEU A 386 -6.82 -12.96 -15.84
CA LEU A 386 -7.53 -13.96 -16.64
C LEU A 386 -7.55 -15.33 -15.95
N LYS A 387 -6.40 -15.77 -15.40
CA LYS A 387 -6.31 -17.05 -14.67
C LYS A 387 -7.15 -17.04 -13.41
N ASN A 388 -7.07 -15.99 -12.60
CA ASN A 388 -7.85 -15.85 -11.37
C ASN A 388 -9.34 -15.89 -11.68
N GLU A 389 -9.80 -15.07 -12.62
CA GLU A 389 -11.19 -14.99 -13.05
C GLU A 389 -11.68 -16.35 -13.59
N LEU A 390 -10.90 -17.01 -14.45
CA LEU A 390 -11.25 -18.32 -15.03
C LEU A 390 -11.35 -19.44 -13.99
N VAL A 391 -10.45 -19.48 -13.01
CA VAL A 391 -10.50 -20.47 -11.91
C VAL A 391 -11.75 -20.27 -11.05
N LEU A 392 -12.24 -19.03 -10.93
CA LEU A 392 -13.42 -18.71 -10.13
C LEU A 392 -14.74 -19.10 -10.81
N VAL A 393 -14.78 -19.12 -12.15
CA VAL A 393 -15.95 -19.56 -12.95
C VAL A 393 -16.41 -20.97 -12.57
N ALA A 394 -15.44 -21.86 -12.34
CA ALA A 394 -15.73 -23.25 -12.01
C ALA A 394 -16.27 -23.44 -10.59
N LYS A 395 -16.17 -22.41 -9.72
CA LYS A 395 -16.32 -22.57 -8.26
C LYS A 395 -17.30 -21.61 -7.60
N LEU A 396 -17.67 -20.50 -8.26
CA LEU A 396 -18.57 -19.50 -7.71
C LEU A 396 -19.98 -19.64 -8.28
N GLN A 397 -20.92 -20.08 -7.45
CA GLN A 397 -22.34 -20.09 -7.78
C GLN A 397 -23.14 -19.46 -6.63
N GLN A 398 -23.23 -18.13 -6.64
CA GLN A 398 -23.92 -17.38 -5.59
C GLN A 398 -24.59 -16.13 -6.17
N LYS A 399 -25.82 -15.85 -5.73
CA LYS A 399 -26.69 -14.79 -6.31
C LYS A 399 -26.17 -13.35 -6.17
N ASN A 400 -25.27 -13.11 -5.24
CA ASN A 400 -24.64 -11.82 -4.92
C ASN A 400 -23.19 -11.74 -5.44
N LEU A 401 -22.80 -12.61 -6.38
CA LEU A 401 -21.56 -12.52 -7.15
C LEU A 401 -21.90 -12.42 -8.63
N VAL A 402 -21.15 -11.63 -9.40
CA VAL A 402 -21.37 -11.50 -10.84
C VAL A 402 -20.97 -12.81 -11.53
N ARG A 403 -21.87 -13.34 -12.35
CA ARG A 403 -21.65 -14.57 -13.11
C ARG A 403 -20.80 -14.30 -14.35
N LEU A 404 -19.71 -15.05 -14.50
CA LEU A 404 -19.03 -15.16 -15.79
C LEU A 404 -19.85 -16.06 -16.72
N VAL A 405 -20.18 -15.54 -17.89
CA VAL A 405 -20.88 -16.24 -18.98
C VAL A 405 -19.88 -17.03 -19.83
N GLY A 406 -18.69 -16.49 -20.07
CA GLY A 406 -17.67 -17.15 -20.87
C GLY A 406 -16.38 -16.35 -21.05
N VAL A 407 -15.47 -16.89 -21.85
CA VAL A 407 -14.16 -16.31 -22.16
C VAL A 407 -13.84 -16.44 -23.65
N CYS A 408 -13.02 -15.52 -24.17
CA CYS A 408 -12.46 -15.63 -25.51
C CYS A 408 -10.95 -15.41 -25.48
N LEU A 409 -10.20 -16.40 -25.98
CA LEU A 409 -8.74 -16.41 -26.04
C LEU A 409 -8.21 -16.58 -27.48
N GLN A 410 -9.01 -16.19 -28.47
CA GLN A 410 -8.66 -16.32 -29.88
C GLN A 410 -7.76 -15.16 -30.34
N GLU A 411 -6.89 -15.46 -31.31
CA GLU A 411 -5.91 -14.51 -31.86
C GLU A 411 -5.01 -13.92 -30.75
N HIS A 412 -5.10 -12.62 -30.51
CA HIS A 412 -4.36 -11.89 -29.47
C HIS A 412 -5.31 -11.33 -28.40
N GLU A 413 -6.61 -11.58 -28.52
CA GLU A 413 -7.64 -11.07 -27.63
C GLU A 413 -7.73 -11.91 -26.35
N LYS A 414 -7.98 -11.24 -25.23
CA LYS A 414 -8.29 -11.86 -23.94
C LYS A 414 -9.55 -11.19 -23.41
N LEU A 415 -10.68 -11.83 -23.61
CA LEU A 415 -11.99 -11.28 -23.27
C LEU A 415 -12.63 -12.12 -22.17
N LEU A 416 -13.19 -11.43 -21.18
CA LEU A 416 -14.04 -11.99 -20.13
C LEU A 416 -15.46 -11.51 -20.39
N VAL A 417 -16.42 -12.43 -20.41
CA VAL A 417 -17.83 -12.15 -20.73
C VAL A 417 -18.67 -12.41 -19.48
N TYR A 418 -19.32 -11.38 -18.98
CA TYR A 418 -20.17 -11.42 -17.79
C TYR A 418 -21.64 -11.16 -18.14
N GLU A 419 -22.54 -11.50 -17.23
CA GLU A 419 -23.92 -11.03 -17.29
C GLU A 419 -23.96 -9.49 -17.26
N TYR A 420 -24.87 -8.88 -18.03
CA TYR A 420 -25.02 -7.43 -18.03
C TYR A 420 -25.77 -6.95 -16.78
N MET A 421 -25.24 -5.90 -16.15
CA MET A 421 -25.78 -5.31 -14.92
C MET A 421 -26.38 -3.92 -15.24
N PRO A 422 -27.72 -3.80 -15.41
CA PRO A 422 -28.34 -2.59 -15.95
C PRO A 422 -28.22 -1.36 -15.05
N ASN A 423 -28.21 -1.56 -13.72
CA ASN A 423 -28.11 -0.47 -12.74
C ASN A 423 -26.65 -0.13 -12.38
N ARG A 424 -25.66 -0.67 -13.11
CA ARG A 424 -24.23 -0.36 -12.96
C ARG A 424 -23.74 -0.55 -11.52
N SER A 425 -22.67 0.14 -11.12
CA SER A 425 -22.05 0.04 -9.80
C SER A 425 -22.66 0.99 -8.78
N ILE A 426 -22.61 0.61 -7.49
CA ILE A 426 -23.17 1.41 -6.39
C ILE A 426 -22.63 2.85 -6.37
N ASP A 427 -21.35 3.05 -6.66
CA ASP A 427 -20.72 4.37 -6.64
C ASP A 427 -21.31 5.35 -7.66
N THR A 428 -21.91 4.85 -8.75
CA THR A 428 -22.57 5.67 -9.78
C THR A 428 -23.93 6.22 -9.34
N ILE A 429 -24.50 5.65 -8.27
CA ILE A 429 -25.81 6.04 -7.73
C ILE A 429 -25.64 6.71 -6.37
N LEU A 430 -24.89 6.08 -5.45
CA LEU A 430 -24.78 6.47 -4.05
C LEU A 430 -24.17 7.87 -3.84
N PHE A 431 -23.23 8.26 -4.70
CA PHE A 431 -22.49 9.52 -4.56
C PHE A 431 -22.99 10.63 -5.50
N ASP A 432 -24.02 10.34 -6.30
CA ASP A 432 -24.69 11.33 -7.14
C ASP A 432 -25.86 11.93 -6.34
N LEU A 433 -25.90 13.26 -6.21
CA LEU A 433 -26.86 13.95 -5.33
C LEU A 433 -28.32 13.69 -5.71
N GLU A 434 -28.59 13.45 -6.99
CA GLU A 434 -29.94 13.20 -7.50
C GLU A 434 -30.24 11.70 -7.50
N LYS A 435 -29.34 10.87 -8.03
CA LYS A 435 -29.58 9.43 -8.13
C LYS A 435 -29.55 8.71 -6.79
N ARG A 436 -28.84 9.23 -5.76
CA ARG A 436 -28.81 8.59 -4.43
C ARG A 436 -30.19 8.47 -3.78
N LYS A 437 -31.17 9.28 -4.22
CA LYS A 437 -32.58 9.21 -3.80
C LYS A 437 -33.27 7.93 -4.30
N GLU A 438 -32.75 7.30 -5.35
CA GLU A 438 -33.22 6.01 -5.87
C GLU A 438 -32.92 4.86 -4.90
N LEU A 439 -31.85 5.00 -4.10
CA LEU A 439 -31.45 4.07 -3.04
C LEU A 439 -32.07 4.47 -1.70
N ASP A 440 -33.36 4.20 -1.55
CA ASP A 440 -34.02 4.22 -0.25
C ASP A 440 -33.34 3.29 0.77
N TRP A 441 -33.67 3.47 2.05
CA TRP A 441 -33.05 2.67 3.12
C TRP A 441 -33.25 1.16 2.93
N GLY A 442 -34.42 0.73 2.46
CA GLY A 442 -34.69 -0.69 2.22
C GLY A 442 -33.76 -1.28 1.17
N LYS A 443 -33.48 -0.55 0.09
CA LYS A 443 -32.47 -0.93 -0.92
C LYS A 443 -31.07 -0.92 -0.34
N ARG A 444 -30.65 0.13 0.38
CA ARG A 444 -29.31 0.21 1.00
C ARG A 444 -29.07 -0.92 1.99
N PHE A 445 -30.05 -1.25 2.82
CA PHE A 445 -29.96 -2.36 3.76
C PHE A 445 -29.93 -3.71 3.04
N ARG A 446 -30.73 -3.92 1.99
CA ARG A 446 -30.63 -5.12 1.13
C ARG A 446 -29.26 -5.26 0.48
N ILE A 447 -28.69 -4.14 0.03
CA ILE A 447 -27.35 -4.08 -0.54
C ILE A 447 -26.29 -4.53 0.49
N ILE A 448 -26.31 -3.92 1.68
CA ILE A 448 -25.40 -4.29 2.79
C ILE A 448 -25.47 -5.79 3.10
N ASN A 449 -26.68 -6.34 3.27
CA ASN A 449 -26.87 -7.77 3.53
C ASN A 449 -26.43 -8.65 2.36
N GLY A 450 -26.64 -8.21 1.12
CA GLY A 450 -26.21 -8.95 -0.07
C GLY A 450 -24.68 -9.06 -0.15
N ILE A 451 -23.97 -7.96 0.10
CA ILE A 451 -22.49 -7.93 0.13
C ILE A 451 -21.98 -8.81 1.28
N ALA A 452 -22.59 -8.72 2.47
CA ALA A 452 -22.17 -9.51 3.63
C ALA A 452 -22.33 -11.03 3.40
N ARG A 453 -23.43 -11.45 2.76
CA ARG A 453 -23.63 -12.86 2.35
C ARG A 453 -22.64 -13.31 1.27
N ALA A 454 -22.35 -12.46 0.29
CA ALA A 454 -21.36 -12.76 -0.74
C ALA A 454 -19.96 -12.99 -0.14
N LEU A 455 -19.54 -12.13 0.79
CA LEU A 455 -18.24 -12.28 1.44
C LEU A 455 -18.18 -13.49 2.36
N GLN A 456 -19.24 -13.77 3.13
CA GLN A 456 -19.31 -15.02 3.90
C GLN A 456 -19.15 -16.23 2.96
N TYR A 457 -19.86 -16.23 1.84
CA TYR A 457 -19.73 -17.32 0.87
C TYR A 457 -18.28 -17.48 0.39
N LEU A 458 -17.61 -16.39 0.00
CA LEU A 458 -16.21 -16.43 -0.44
C LEU A 458 -15.23 -16.87 0.66
N HIS A 459 -15.49 -16.52 1.91
CA HIS A 459 -14.54 -16.72 3.02
C HIS A 459 -14.73 -18.07 3.73
N GLU A 460 -15.98 -18.53 3.82
CA GLU A 460 -16.43 -19.58 4.75
C GLU A 460 -17.19 -20.71 4.04
N ASP A 461 -18.09 -20.43 3.09
CA ASP A 461 -18.99 -21.46 2.53
C ASP A 461 -18.49 -22.07 1.19
N SER A 462 -17.60 -21.40 0.47
CA SER A 462 -17.05 -21.89 -0.79
C SER A 462 -16.03 -23.01 -0.57
N GLN A 463 -15.93 -23.93 -1.55
CA GLN A 463 -14.99 -25.06 -1.48
C GLN A 463 -13.53 -24.64 -1.27
N LEU A 464 -13.15 -23.48 -1.81
CA LEU A 464 -11.87 -22.83 -1.56
C LEU A 464 -12.16 -21.48 -0.92
N ARG A 465 -11.37 -21.11 0.09
CA ARG A 465 -11.44 -19.78 0.68
C ARG A 465 -10.84 -18.77 -0.30
N ILE A 466 -11.61 -17.74 -0.65
CA ILE A 466 -11.26 -16.74 -1.65
C ILE A 466 -11.22 -15.36 -0.98
N ILE A 467 -10.11 -14.65 -1.15
CA ILE A 467 -9.97 -13.27 -0.66
C ILE A 467 -10.01 -12.33 -1.86
N HIS A 468 -10.92 -11.37 -1.84
CA HIS A 468 -11.21 -10.45 -2.95
C HIS A 468 -10.10 -9.40 -3.15
N ARG A 469 -9.62 -8.79 -2.06
CA ARG A 469 -8.52 -7.78 -2.00
C ARG A 469 -8.79 -6.42 -2.65
N ASP A 470 -9.85 -6.27 -3.44
CA ASP A 470 -10.28 -4.97 -4.00
C ASP A 470 -11.80 -4.73 -3.86
N LEU A 471 -12.36 -5.00 -2.68
CA LEU A 471 -13.77 -4.70 -2.41
C LEU A 471 -13.96 -3.18 -2.21
N LYS A 472 -14.84 -2.57 -3.02
CA LYS A 472 -15.17 -1.14 -3.00
C LYS A 472 -16.51 -0.88 -3.68
N ALA A 473 -17.05 0.33 -3.55
CA ALA A 473 -18.34 0.70 -4.12
C ALA A 473 -18.41 0.54 -5.65
N SER A 474 -17.32 0.78 -6.39
CA SER A 474 -17.27 0.61 -7.85
C SER A 474 -17.25 -0.86 -8.30
N ASN A 475 -16.91 -1.79 -7.41
CA ASN A 475 -16.83 -3.23 -7.70
C ASN A 475 -18.07 -4.00 -7.25
N VAL A 476 -19.11 -3.31 -6.76
CA VAL A 476 -20.41 -3.90 -6.47
C VAL A 476 -21.43 -3.39 -7.47
N LEU A 477 -21.88 -4.28 -8.35
CA LEU A 477 -22.84 -4.00 -9.41
C LEU A 477 -24.28 -4.30 -8.94
N LEU A 478 -25.26 -3.70 -9.60
CA LEU A 478 -26.68 -3.81 -9.29
C LEU A 478 -27.45 -4.37 -10.49
N ASP A 479 -28.19 -5.45 -10.27
CA ASP A 479 -29.10 -6.00 -11.28
C ASP A 479 -30.38 -5.16 -11.38
N SER A 480 -31.33 -5.57 -12.24
CA SER A 480 -32.61 -4.87 -12.44
C SER A 480 -33.40 -4.64 -11.15
N ASP A 481 -33.24 -5.52 -10.15
CA ASP A 481 -33.97 -5.49 -8.88
C ASP A 481 -33.19 -4.79 -7.76
N TYR A 482 -32.07 -4.15 -8.09
CA TYR A 482 -31.11 -3.55 -7.16
C TYR A 482 -30.48 -4.58 -6.20
N THR A 483 -30.40 -5.85 -6.62
CA THR A 483 -29.64 -6.86 -5.88
C THR A 483 -28.14 -6.64 -6.12
N PRO A 484 -27.31 -6.54 -5.06
CA PRO A 484 -25.88 -6.34 -5.21
C PRO A 484 -25.19 -7.61 -5.70
N LYS A 485 -24.24 -7.45 -6.62
CA LYS A 485 -23.32 -8.50 -7.05
C LYS A 485 -21.88 -8.00 -7.01
N ILE A 486 -21.02 -8.69 -6.26
CA ILE A 486 -19.58 -8.38 -6.22
C ILE A 486 -18.94 -8.83 -7.54
N SER A 487 -18.08 -7.98 -8.08
CA SER A 487 -17.38 -8.14 -9.36
C SER A 487 -15.88 -7.83 -9.23
N ASP A 488 -15.13 -8.11 -10.29
CA ASP A 488 -13.69 -7.81 -10.43
C ASP A 488 -12.78 -8.59 -9.48
N PHE A 489 -12.69 -9.88 -9.74
CA PHE A 489 -11.85 -10.82 -9.00
C PHE A 489 -10.43 -10.95 -9.58
N GLY A 490 -10.03 -10.06 -10.48
CA GLY A 490 -8.69 -10.08 -11.09
C GLY A 490 -7.56 -10.10 -10.05
N LEU A 491 -7.79 -9.51 -8.87
CA LEU A 491 -6.83 -9.45 -7.76
C LEU A 491 -7.03 -10.55 -6.70
N ALA A 492 -8.07 -11.38 -6.85
CA ALA A 492 -8.46 -12.38 -5.87
C ALA A 492 -7.39 -13.46 -5.69
N ARG A 493 -7.36 -14.07 -4.50
CA ARG A 493 -6.42 -15.14 -4.14
C ARG A 493 -7.17 -16.31 -3.51
N LEU A 494 -6.78 -17.53 -3.90
CA LEU A 494 -7.35 -18.77 -3.38
C LEU A 494 -6.45 -19.34 -2.28
N PHE A 495 -7.05 -19.74 -1.17
CA PHE A 495 -6.40 -20.43 -0.07
C PHE A 495 -6.77 -21.91 -0.10
N GLY A 496 -5.77 -22.78 0.09
CA GLY A 496 -5.97 -24.21 0.27
C GLY A 496 -5.81 -24.64 1.74
N GLY A 497 -6.64 -25.58 2.19
CA GLY A 497 -6.53 -26.18 3.53
C GLY A 497 -6.69 -25.18 4.69
N ASP A 498 -5.92 -25.36 5.77
CA ASP A 498 -6.00 -24.58 7.01
C ASP A 498 -5.32 -23.19 6.94
N GLN A 499 -4.90 -22.74 5.76
CA GLN A 499 -4.25 -21.44 5.62
C GLN A 499 -5.24 -20.31 5.92
N THR A 500 -4.86 -19.42 6.84
CA THR A 500 -5.71 -18.29 7.30
C THR A 500 -5.18 -16.91 6.88
N ARG A 501 -3.91 -16.83 6.46
CA ARG A 501 -3.22 -15.59 6.10
C ARG A 501 -2.04 -15.84 5.17
N GLU A 502 -1.80 -14.91 4.24
CA GLU A 502 -0.61 -14.89 3.39
C GLU A 502 0.03 -13.50 3.36
N VAL A 503 1.28 -13.46 2.88
CA VAL A 503 2.07 -12.24 2.70
C VAL A 503 2.37 -12.09 1.22
N THR A 504 2.08 -10.93 0.65
CA THR A 504 2.48 -10.59 -0.71
C THR A 504 3.44 -9.41 -0.72
N SER A 505 4.44 -9.46 -1.60
CA SER A 505 5.31 -8.33 -1.90
C SER A 505 4.64 -7.31 -2.85
N ARG A 506 3.50 -7.66 -3.46
CA ARG A 506 2.77 -6.83 -4.42
C ARG A 506 1.40 -6.44 -3.85
N VAL A 507 1.38 -5.32 -3.14
CA VAL A 507 0.14 -4.69 -2.63
C VAL A 507 -0.60 -4.07 -3.81
N VAL A 508 -1.85 -4.48 -3.99
CA VAL A 508 -2.75 -4.06 -5.09
C VAL A 508 -4.15 -3.92 -4.53
N GLY A 509 -4.91 -2.93 -5.00
CA GLY A 509 -6.23 -2.61 -4.48
C GLY A 509 -6.40 -1.11 -4.34
N THR A 510 -7.53 -0.69 -3.79
CA THR A 510 -7.93 0.72 -3.81
C THR A 510 -7.68 1.40 -2.47
N TYR A 511 -6.92 2.50 -2.49
CA TYR A 511 -6.68 3.34 -1.31
C TYR A 511 -8.01 3.86 -0.73
N GLY A 512 -8.09 3.88 0.61
CA GLY A 512 -9.33 4.16 1.35
C GLY A 512 -10.08 2.90 1.79
N TYR A 513 -9.99 1.80 1.03
CA TYR A 513 -10.63 0.51 1.37
C TYR A 513 -9.64 -0.53 1.89
N MET A 514 -8.34 -0.35 1.65
CA MET A 514 -7.31 -1.31 2.08
C MET A 514 -7.11 -1.29 3.59
N ALA A 515 -7.15 -2.48 4.20
CA ALA A 515 -6.80 -2.67 5.60
C ALA A 515 -5.35 -2.23 5.88
N PRO A 516 -5.04 -1.63 7.05
CA PRO A 516 -3.69 -1.13 7.35
C PRO A 516 -2.61 -2.21 7.26
N GLU A 517 -2.86 -3.41 7.76
CA GLU A 517 -1.90 -4.52 7.70
C GLU A 517 -1.65 -5.00 6.26
N TYR A 518 -2.63 -4.85 5.38
CA TYR A 518 -2.50 -5.19 3.97
C TYR A 518 -1.77 -4.09 3.21
N ALA A 519 -2.18 -2.84 3.37
CA ALA A 519 -1.56 -1.68 2.74
C ALA A 519 -0.09 -1.50 3.15
N MET A 520 0.22 -1.68 4.43
CA MET A 520 1.55 -1.39 4.97
C MET A 520 2.51 -2.58 4.91
N ARG A 521 2.00 -3.82 5.00
CA ARG A 521 2.85 -5.03 5.16
C ARG A 521 2.56 -6.11 4.12
N GLY A 522 1.61 -5.89 3.20
CA GLY A 522 1.18 -6.90 2.24
C GLY A 522 0.52 -8.12 2.87
N HIS A 523 0.07 -8.02 4.12
CA HIS A 523 -0.63 -9.10 4.81
C HIS A 523 -2.10 -9.07 4.43
N TYR A 524 -2.54 -10.05 3.66
CA TYR A 524 -3.97 -10.19 3.33
C TYR A 524 -4.53 -11.45 3.97
N SER A 525 -5.78 -11.34 4.40
CA SER A 525 -6.58 -12.40 4.98
C SER A 525 -8.05 -12.09 4.73
N VAL A 526 -8.94 -13.00 5.11
CA VAL A 526 -10.39 -12.72 5.12
C VAL A 526 -10.72 -11.45 5.93
N LYS A 527 -9.93 -11.14 6.97
CA LYS A 527 -10.10 -9.93 7.78
C LYS A 527 -9.75 -8.63 7.05
N SER A 528 -8.96 -8.70 5.98
CA SER A 528 -8.65 -7.53 5.16
C SER A 528 -9.85 -7.15 4.28
N ASP A 529 -10.58 -8.14 3.75
CA ASP A 529 -11.87 -7.90 3.06
C ASP A 529 -12.96 -7.41 4.04
N VAL A 530 -12.97 -7.92 5.28
CA VAL A 530 -13.88 -7.42 6.35
C VAL A 530 -13.65 -5.92 6.59
N PHE A 531 -12.40 -5.46 6.61
CA PHE A 531 -12.10 -4.04 6.74
C PHE A 531 -12.69 -3.23 5.58
N SER A 532 -12.45 -3.67 4.34
CA SER A 532 -13.01 -3.02 3.15
C SER A 532 -14.54 -2.99 3.16
N PHE A 533 -15.17 -4.04 3.67
CA PHE A 533 -16.62 -4.10 3.87
C PHE A 533 -17.10 -3.08 4.90
N GLY A 534 -16.39 -2.89 6.01
CA GLY A 534 -16.72 -1.90 7.01
C GLY A 534 -16.70 -0.47 6.47
N ILE A 535 -15.68 -0.13 5.66
CA ILE A 535 -15.64 1.16 4.95
C ILE A 535 -16.83 1.29 4.00
N LEU A 536 -17.08 0.28 3.16
CA LEU A 536 -18.20 0.30 2.21
C LEU A 536 -19.57 0.44 2.90
N MET A 537 -19.76 -0.21 4.04
CA MET A 537 -20.97 -0.09 4.85
C MET A 537 -21.16 1.34 5.36
N ILE A 538 -20.09 1.97 5.85
CA ILE A 538 -20.12 3.38 6.29
C ILE A 538 -20.44 4.31 5.12
N GLU A 539 -19.88 4.08 3.93
CA GLU A 539 -20.21 4.86 2.74
C GLU A 539 -21.68 4.72 2.35
N ILE A 540 -22.23 3.49 2.35
CA ILE A 540 -23.64 3.24 2.00
C ILE A 540 -24.58 3.97 2.96
N VAL A 541 -24.29 3.94 4.26
CA VAL A 541 -25.15 4.56 5.28
C VAL A 541 -25.05 6.09 5.24
N THR A 542 -23.84 6.64 5.08
CA THR A 542 -23.61 8.10 5.09
C THR A 542 -23.87 8.77 3.75
N GLY A 543 -23.83 8.02 2.64
CA GLY A 543 -23.86 8.56 1.28
C GLY A 543 -22.62 9.39 0.94
N ARG A 544 -21.51 9.21 1.67
CA ARG A 544 -20.26 9.99 1.52
C ARG A 544 -19.13 9.07 1.09
N ARG A 545 -18.26 9.56 0.20
CA ARG A 545 -17.06 8.81 -0.24
C ARG A 545 -16.01 8.79 0.86
N SER A 546 -15.37 7.63 1.04
CA SER A 546 -14.23 7.45 1.95
C SER A 546 -12.96 8.14 1.43
N SER A 547 -12.80 8.23 0.11
CA SER A 547 -11.71 8.94 -0.56
C SER A 547 -12.24 10.27 -1.09
N GLY A 548 -11.69 11.39 -0.57
CA GLY A 548 -12.24 12.74 -0.72
C GLY A 548 -12.69 13.12 -2.14
N SER A 549 -14.00 13.35 -2.30
CA SER A 549 -14.52 14.16 -3.39
C SER A 549 -14.32 15.64 -3.05
N TYR A 550 -13.67 16.36 -3.96
CA TYR A 550 -13.53 17.81 -4.05
C TYR A 550 -14.76 18.58 -3.55
N SER A 551 -14.78 18.87 -2.25
CA SER A 551 -15.60 19.91 -1.64
C SER A 551 -14.75 20.58 -0.57
N PHE A 552 -14.58 21.89 -0.72
CA PHE A 552 -13.54 22.71 -0.10
C PHE A 552 -13.70 22.92 1.41
N ASP A 553 -14.51 22.10 2.10
CA ASP A 553 -14.99 22.39 3.46
C ASP A 553 -14.83 21.24 4.47
N GLN A 554 -14.32 20.07 4.08
CA GLN A 554 -14.26 18.90 4.98
C GLN A 554 -12.94 18.13 4.82
N SER A 555 -11.85 18.71 5.33
CA SER A 555 -10.49 18.16 5.36
C SER A 555 -10.29 16.99 6.35
N TYR A 556 -11.28 16.10 6.49
CA TYR A 556 -11.21 14.95 7.38
C TYR A 556 -11.61 13.67 6.63
N ASP A 557 -10.75 12.66 6.72
CA ASP A 557 -11.03 11.28 6.33
C ASP A 557 -12.39 10.81 6.91
N LEU A 558 -13.24 10.18 6.09
CA LEU A 558 -14.62 9.82 6.45
C LEU A 558 -14.68 9.02 7.74
N LEU A 559 -13.76 8.07 7.90
CA LEU A 559 -13.68 7.21 9.08
C LEU A 559 -13.35 8.02 10.34
N SER A 560 -12.46 9.02 10.23
CA SER A 560 -12.14 9.94 11.33
C SER A 560 -13.36 10.73 11.80
N ARG A 561 -14.18 11.23 10.87
CA ARG A 561 -15.40 11.99 11.21
C ARG A 561 -16.47 11.11 11.81
N VAL A 562 -16.66 9.91 11.24
CA VAL A 562 -17.60 8.93 11.78
C VAL A 562 -17.20 8.55 13.21
N TRP A 563 -15.90 8.39 13.49
CA TRP A 563 -15.41 8.14 14.83
C TRP A 563 -15.66 9.33 15.79
N GLU A 564 -15.40 10.57 15.37
CA GLU A 564 -15.67 11.79 16.17
C GLU A 564 -17.16 11.85 16.57
N HIS A 565 -18.06 11.78 15.59
CA HIS A 565 -19.50 11.80 15.83
C HIS A 565 -19.99 10.58 16.63
N TRP A 566 -19.38 9.40 16.45
CA TRP A 566 -19.67 8.22 17.28
C TRP A 566 -19.34 8.48 18.74
N THR A 567 -18.14 9.00 19.04
CA THR A 567 -17.71 9.30 20.41
C THR A 567 -18.50 10.44 21.06
N MET A 568 -19.00 11.39 20.26
CA MET A 568 -19.83 12.50 20.74
C MET A 568 -21.32 12.15 20.86
N GLY A 569 -21.75 10.96 20.42
CA GLY A 569 -23.16 10.57 20.39
C GLY A 569 -23.99 11.28 19.32
N THR A 570 -23.36 11.94 18.34
CA THR A 570 -24.00 12.73 17.28
C THR A 570 -23.97 12.05 15.91
N ILE A 571 -23.73 10.73 15.86
CA ILE A 571 -23.58 9.97 14.60
C ILE A 571 -24.79 10.03 13.66
N LEU A 572 -25.99 10.30 14.17
CA LEU A 572 -27.18 10.50 13.35
C LEU A 572 -27.07 11.71 12.41
N GLU A 573 -26.25 12.71 12.75
CA GLU A 573 -26.01 13.90 11.91
C GLU A 573 -25.17 13.57 10.66
N MET A 574 -24.47 12.44 10.67
CA MET A 574 -23.65 11.96 9.55
C MET A 574 -24.45 11.13 8.54
N MET A 575 -25.68 10.76 8.87
CA MET A 575 -26.55 9.95 8.00
C MET A 575 -26.90 10.71 6.73
N ASP A 576 -27.11 9.98 5.63
CA ASP A 576 -27.52 10.60 4.37
C ASP A 576 -28.88 11.33 4.57
N PRO A 577 -28.95 12.65 4.33
CA PRO A 577 -30.19 13.42 4.50
C PRO A 577 -31.36 12.86 3.68
N SER A 578 -31.09 12.21 2.55
CA SER A 578 -32.13 11.57 1.72
C SER A 578 -32.85 10.39 2.41
N LEU A 579 -32.32 9.89 3.52
CA LEU A 579 -32.88 8.76 4.28
C LEU A 579 -33.70 9.19 5.51
N THR A 580 -33.60 10.46 5.93
CA THR A 580 -34.05 10.94 7.25
C THR A 580 -35.55 10.81 7.52
N SER A 581 -36.39 10.74 6.50
CA SER A 581 -37.86 10.62 6.64
C SER A 581 -38.39 9.18 6.67
N HIS A 582 -37.61 8.17 6.27
CA HIS A 582 -38.10 6.80 6.06
C HIS A 582 -37.20 5.68 6.62
N ALA A 583 -36.05 6.01 7.22
CA ALA A 583 -35.10 5.01 7.71
C ALA A 583 -35.22 4.75 9.24
N PRO A 584 -35.32 3.48 9.70
CA PRO A 584 -35.24 3.13 11.11
C PRO A 584 -33.89 3.53 11.71
N ARG A 585 -33.89 4.51 12.64
CA ARG A 585 -32.68 5.05 13.27
C ARG A 585 -31.82 3.96 13.91
N ASP A 586 -32.43 3.05 14.64
CA ASP A 586 -31.72 1.96 15.34
C ASP A 586 -30.98 1.05 14.36
N GLN A 587 -31.57 0.79 13.19
CA GLN A 587 -30.95 -0.05 12.16
C GLN A 587 -29.76 0.66 11.51
N MET A 588 -29.85 1.98 11.27
CA MET A 588 -28.74 2.78 10.76
C MET A 588 -27.58 2.86 11.76
N LEU A 589 -27.89 3.11 13.04
CA LEU A 589 -26.91 3.13 14.13
C LEU A 589 -26.18 1.79 14.23
N LYS A 590 -26.95 0.70 14.18
CA LYS A 590 -26.42 -0.66 14.20
C LYS A 590 -25.49 -0.92 13.01
N CYS A 591 -25.83 -0.47 11.81
CA CYS A 591 -24.93 -0.58 10.66
C CYS A 591 -23.62 0.18 10.87
N ILE A 592 -23.64 1.42 11.38
CA ILE A 592 -22.39 2.14 11.67
C ILE A 592 -21.57 1.44 12.75
N HIS A 593 -22.21 0.94 13.82
CA HIS A 593 -21.55 0.18 14.87
C HIS A 593 -20.83 -1.05 14.30
N ILE A 594 -21.53 -1.85 13.49
CA ILE A 594 -20.93 -3.02 12.81
C ILE A 594 -19.79 -2.57 11.89
N GLY A 595 -19.97 -1.50 11.12
CA GLY A 595 -18.94 -0.92 10.27
C GLY A 595 -17.67 -0.56 11.06
N LEU A 596 -17.84 0.07 12.23
CA LEU A 596 -16.75 0.41 13.15
C LEU A 596 -16.04 -0.84 13.71
N LEU A 597 -16.77 -1.92 14.02
CA LEU A 597 -16.17 -3.21 14.42
C LEU A 597 -15.40 -3.87 13.26
N CYS A 598 -15.84 -3.69 12.02
CA CYS A 598 -15.16 -4.22 10.84
C CYS A 598 -13.84 -3.49 10.52
N VAL A 599 -13.70 -2.21 10.88
CA VAL A 599 -12.53 -1.37 10.55
C VAL A 599 -11.52 -1.23 11.70
N GLN A 600 -11.55 -2.14 12.67
CA GLN A 600 -10.57 -2.17 13.77
C GLN A 600 -9.14 -2.36 13.24
N ASP A 601 -8.16 -1.73 13.90
CA ASP A 601 -6.75 -1.78 13.47
C ASP A 601 -6.21 -3.21 13.44
N ASN A 602 -6.37 -3.91 14.55
CA ASN A 602 -5.93 -5.27 14.70
C ASN A 602 -6.93 -6.22 14.00
N PRO A 603 -6.50 -7.04 13.02
CA PRO A 603 -7.37 -7.97 12.31
C PRO A 603 -8.06 -8.99 13.22
N ALA A 604 -7.48 -9.29 14.39
CA ALA A 604 -8.08 -10.21 15.36
C ALA A 604 -9.40 -9.66 15.94
N ASP A 605 -9.50 -8.34 16.09
CA ASP A 605 -10.65 -7.66 16.71
C ASP A 605 -11.80 -7.45 15.72
N ARG A 606 -11.57 -7.70 14.43
CA ARG A 606 -12.61 -7.65 13.40
C ARG A 606 -13.47 -8.91 13.43
N PRO A 607 -14.81 -8.82 13.34
CA PRO A 607 -15.67 -9.99 13.29
C PRO A 607 -15.46 -10.83 12.02
N MET A 608 -15.84 -12.10 12.05
CA MET A 608 -15.99 -12.92 10.84
C MET A 608 -17.25 -12.51 10.06
N MET A 609 -17.32 -12.78 8.77
CA MET A 609 -18.48 -12.38 7.96
C MET A 609 -19.76 -13.12 8.36
N SER A 610 -19.68 -14.38 8.78
CA SER A 610 -20.79 -15.09 9.42
C SER A 610 -21.31 -14.36 10.68
N THR A 611 -20.41 -13.86 11.52
CA THR A 611 -20.76 -13.06 12.70
C THR A 611 -21.43 -11.74 12.29
N VAL A 612 -20.90 -11.06 11.27
CA VAL A 612 -21.51 -9.85 10.70
C VAL A 612 -22.93 -10.12 10.18
N ASN A 613 -23.17 -11.23 9.48
CA ASN A 613 -24.51 -11.60 9.01
C ASN A 613 -25.49 -11.87 10.17
N ILE A 614 -25.03 -12.50 11.25
CA ILE A 614 -25.82 -12.67 12.48
C ILE A 614 -26.13 -11.31 13.12
N MET A 615 -25.12 -10.44 13.25
CA MET A 615 -25.30 -9.09 13.77
C MET A 615 -26.30 -8.29 12.92
N LEU A 616 -26.25 -8.38 11.60
CA LEU A 616 -27.20 -7.67 10.72
C LEU A 616 -28.63 -8.19 10.83
N SER A 617 -28.81 -9.51 10.96
CA SER A 617 -30.13 -10.17 10.93
C SER A 617 -30.84 -10.23 12.29
N SER A 618 -30.11 -10.29 13.41
CA SER A 618 -30.69 -10.44 14.75
C SER A 618 -30.78 -9.13 15.51
N ASN A 619 -31.93 -8.83 16.12
CA ASN A 619 -32.12 -7.66 16.97
C ASN A 619 -31.70 -7.87 18.43
N THR A 620 -31.28 -9.08 18.81
CA THR A 620 -30.99 -9.45 20.22
C THR A 620 -29.51 -9.62 20.53
N VAL A 621 -28.63 -9.46 19.52
CA VAL A 621 -27.18 -9.63 19.70
C VAL A 621 -26.59 -8.37 20.34
N SER A 622 -25.98 -8.53 21.52
CA SER A 622 -25.20 -7.47 22.13
C SER A 622 -23.91 -7.22 21.34
N LEU A 623 -23.70 -5.97 20.92
CA LEU A 623 -22.53 -5.55 20.15
C LEU A 623 -21.45 -5.02 21.10
N GLN A 624 -20.23 -5.52 20.97
CA GLN A 624 -19.08 -5.00 21.72
C GLN A 624 -18.79 -3.55 21.35
N SER A 625 -18.25 -2.77 22.29
CA SER A 625 -17.86 -1.38 21.99
C SER A 625 -16.65 -1.36 21.04
N PRO A 626 -16.71 -0.64 19.90
CA PRO A 626 -15.58 -0.54 19.00
C PRO A 626 -14.46 0.29 19.63
N SER A 627 -13.20 -0.01 19.29
CA SER A 627 -12.06 0.85 19.64
C SER A 627 -11.77 1.85 18.53
N LYS A 628 -10.97 2.87 18.84
CA LYS A 628 -10.58 3.92 17.89
C LYS A 628 -9.84 3.34 16.67
N PRO A 629 -10.31 3.59 15.43
CA PRO A 629 -9.60 3.16 14.22
C PRO A 629 -8.25 3.89 14.04
N SER A 630 -7.28 3.24 13.40
CA SER A 630 -5.87 3.69 13.31
C SER A 630 -5.54 4.86 12.37
N PHE A 631 -6.53 5.55 11.81
CA PHE A 631 -6.29 6.77 11.05
C PHE A 631 -6.72 7.97 11.90
N PHE A 632 -5.78 8.51 12.67
CA PHE A 632 -5.97 9.74 13.44
C PHE A 632 -4.99 10.81 12.97
N ILE A 633 -5.53 11.86 12.34
CA ILE A 633 -4.85 13.15 12.20
C ILE A 633 -5.54 14.10 13.20
N PRO A 634 -4.91 14.45 14.34
CA PRO A 634 -5.48 15.42 15.27
C PRO A 634 -5.55 16.82 14.65
N LYS A 635 -6.60 17.57 15.00
CA LYS A 635 -6.73 19.03 14.77
C LYS A 635 -5.52 19.76 15.37
N SER A 636 -4.80 20.53 14.54
CA SER A 636 -4.02 21.68 15.01
C SER A 636 -5.01 22.81 15.32
N GLY A 637 -5.56 22.80 16.53
CA GLY A 637 -6.43 23.86 17.03
C GLY A 637 -5.62 24.87 17.82
N THR A 638 -5.51 26.08 17.29
CA THR A 638 -5.01 27.29 17.94
C THR A 638 -5.81 27.55 19.21
N ASP A 639 -5.22 27.31 20.37
CA ASP A 639 -5.55 28.03 21.60
C ASP A 639 -4.24 28.43 22.28
N SER A 640 -3.80 29.63 21.91
CA SER A 640 -2.81 30.39 22.65
C SER A 640 -3.38 30.76 24.02
N ASN A 641 -2.93 30.08 25.06
CA ASN A 641 -2.79 30.66 26.40
C ASN A 641 -1.69 29.94 27.18
N ILE A 642 -0.50 30.54 27.11
CA ILE A 642 0.45 30.79 28.19
C ILE A 642 0.04 30.17 29.55
N TYR A 643 0.88 29.28 30.10
CA TYR A 643 1.45 29.45 31.45
C TYR A 643 2.77 28.66 31.58
N SER A 644 3.81 29.39 31.96
CA SER A 644 5.16 28.94 32.32
C SER A 644 5.20 28.02 33.55
N GLU A 645 6.21 27.13 33.55
CA GLU A 645 7.01 26.63 34.69
C GLU A 645 6.28 25.87 35.83
N SER A 646 6.81 24.84 36.51
CA SER A 646 8.17 24.32 36.72
C SER A 646 8.10 22.87 37.26
N TYR A 647 9.24 22.17 37.27
CA TYR A 647 9.46 20.81 37.80
C TYR A 647 9.04 20.62 39.29
N PRO A 648 8.72 19.39 39.73
CA PRO A 648 8.18 19.12 41.06
C PRO A 648 9.27 18.92 42.12
N GLN A 649 9.10 19.57 43.28
CA GLN A 649 9.78 19.20 44.52
C GLN A 649 8.79 18.67 45.57
N THR A 650 9.26 17.65 46.24
CA THR A 650 8.69 16.78 47.27
C THR A 650 8.21 17.53 48.52
N SER A 651 7.04 17.16 49.06
CA SER A 651 6.84 16.94 50.51
C SER A 651 5.40 16.47 50.83
N GLN A 652 5.31 15.80 51.99
CA GLN A 652 4.29 14.88 52.47
C GLN A 652 3.13 15.58 53.24
N PRO A 653 2.15 14.85 53.81
CA PRO A 653 0.72 15.16 53.71
C PRO A 653 0.14 15.93 54.90
N THR A 654 -0.97 16.65 54.69
CA THR A 654 -1.89 17.00 55.78
C THR A 654 -3.35 17.02 55.32
N HIS A 655 -4.19 16.39 56.15
CA HIS A 655 -5.65 16.37 56.13
C HIS A 655 -6.27 17.78 56.15
N ARG A 656 -7.32 18.02 55.35
CA ARG A 656 -8.68 18.35 55.87
C ARG A 656 -9.75 18.46 54.78
N SER A 657 -10.92 17.99 55.19
CA SER A 657 -12.20 17.81 54.50
C SER A 657 -12.77 19.00 53.71
N GLY A 658 -13.46 18.66 52.63
CA GLY A 658 -14.53 19.42 51.99
C GLY A 658 -15.43 18.49 51.17
N MET A 659 -16.47 17.94 51.80
CA MET A 659 -17.57 17.20 51.17
C MET A 659 -18.41 18.16 50.30
N MET A 660 -18.81 17.73 49.10
CA MET A 660 -20.10 17.97 48.42
C MET A 660 -20.17 16.97 47.24
N SER A 661 -20.81 15.82 47.42
CA SER A 661 -22.21 15.45 47.11
C SER A 661 -22.43 14.96 45.67
N VAL A 662 -22.84 13.69 45.65
CA VAL A 662 -23.32 12.85 44.55
C VAL A 662 -24.61 13.40 43.92
N ASN A 663 -24.76 13.25 42.61
CA ASN A 663 -26.06 12.94 42.02
C ASN A 663 -25.91 11.70 41.14
N ASP A 664 -26.67 10.70 41.55
CA ASP A 664 -26.88 9.37 40.99
C ASP A 664 -28.08 9.40 40.03
N VAL A 665 -28.47 8.21 39.53
CA VAL A 665 -29.75 7.87 38.82
C VAL A 665 -29.64 7.87 37.28
N SER A 666 -29.94 6.81 36.53
CA SER A 666 -30.46 5.46 36.85
C SER A 666 -30.21 4.48 35.68
N VAL A 667 -29.84 3.26 36.05
CA VAL A 667 -29.95 2.03 35.24
C VAL A 667 -31.38 1.50 35.36
N THR A 668 -32.00 1.13 34.24
CA THR A 668 -33.27 0.39 34.24
C THR A 668 -33.04 -1.00 33.65
N GLU A 669 -33.08 -2.01 34.52
CA GLU A 669 -33.24 -3.43 34.18
C GLU A 669 -34.73 -3.72 33.95
N LEU A 670 -35.06 -4.51 32.94
CA LEU A 670 -36.40 -5.08 32.73
C LEU A 670 -36.27 -6.60 32.64
N GLU A 671 -36.91 -7.28 33.59
CA GLU A 671 -37.09 -8.73 33.65
C GLU A 671 -38.41 -9.18 32.97
N PRO A 672 -38.55 -10.49 32.65
CA PRO A 672 -39.37 -10.99 31.56
C PRO A 672 -40.82 -11.35 31.94
N ARG A 673 -41.67 -11.51 30.92
CA ARG A 673 -42.89 -12.32 30.96
C ARG A 673 -42.78 -13.48 30.00
#